data_AF-A0A6L7W7U3-F1
#
_entry.id   AF-A0A6L7W7U3-F1
#
_cell.length_a   1.000
_cell.length_b   1.000
_cell.length_c   1.000
_cell.angle_alpha   90.00
_cell.angle_beta   90.00
_cell.angle_gamma   90.00
#
_symmetry.space_group_name_H-M   'P 1'
#
loop_
_entity.id
_entity.type
_entity.pdbx_description
1 polymer ?
#
loop_
_entity_poly.entity_id
_entity_poly.type
_entity_poly.pdbx_seq_one_letter_code
_entity_poly.pdbx_strand_id
1 'polypeptide(L)'
;GVGTRNNIVLLGTSSRTACYAKQLDARLQDRIRDYHNIDGIVAVAHTEGGGTEIPNNKDLLLRTLAGFAVHPNVGAVLAIDYGHEAITNQHLREFLAQNNYPIDHVLHHFLTLEGSFENALKQGENIIAKWLPQVQTMVRTPEPLSHIKIALQCGGSDAFSGISGNPLASWVAREIIRHGGSANLAETDELIGAESYVLQNVSSYDVAQRFLDKVEAYKTLAAWHGTTAEGNPSGGNKFRGLYNIVLKSIGAAMKRHPDVRLDSVIDYAAPMTDPGYYFMDSPGNDLESIAGQVASGCNMIFFITGNGSITNFPFVPTIKIVTTSERYHLLNKDMDVNAGAYLDGTSMDDLGSDMFNLTCKIASGERSKGEKAAHAQVSIWRTWRQTSTDHLPDLKNRPEPRGVPLAIQVLDADEHSFEAIRTRDGFTTDRLGLILPTSLCSGQIALMAAKRLTEKGLGHDKGISRFVALPHTEGCGVSGEATERLYTRTMLGYLTHPLVHTCLLLEHGCEKTHNDYIRHELDDRGISPDAFGWASVQLDGGIEAVLDKVEAYFFDQFSQTPPPKITPASLSALQIGLHASGSISDIAAQSLAILSQSLIGTGATLIVPDNASFLSHPIYLSEVLGDTPPVSTLAHGQNPTQPGYHIMDSQTDHWVETLTGLGGTGVHLIVAYSGDHPLQGHPLTPMLQTTAEERVTNSYGDDFDLIFNTEPKHNADALLRQIISIASRQYTPKTPPTGNTDFQFTRGLLGVSM
;
A
#
# COMPACT_ATOMS: atom_id res chain seq x y z
N GLY A 1 -5.76 -4.72 -28.89
CA GLY A 1 -4.38 -5.21 -29.02
C GLY A 1 -4.38 -6.73 -28.88
N VAL A 2 -3.23 -7.36 -28.66
CA VAL A 2 -3.12 -8.80 -28.37
C VAL A 2 -2.68 -8.97 -26.92
N GLY A 3 -3.51 -9.64 -26.12
CA GLY A 3 -3.23 -9.92 -24.71
C GLY A 3 -2.50 -11.26 -24.51
N THR A 4 -1.62 -11.30 -23.52
CA THR A 4 -1.06 -12.54 -22.98
C THR A 4 -1.97 -13.16 -21.91
N ARG A 5 -2.92 -12.39 -21.38
CA ARG A 5 -3.94 -12.82 -20.42
C ARG A 5 -5.32 -12.23 -20.75
N ASN A 6 -6.37 -12.78 -20.16
CA ASN A 6 -7.74 -12.33 -20.26
C ASN A 6 -8.33 -12.15 -18.85
N ASN A 7 -8.15 -10.96 -18.28
CA ASN A 7 -8.62 -10.64 -16.92
C ASN A 7 -9.81 -9.68 -16.94
N ILE A 8 -10.64 -9.77 -15.90
CA ILE A 8 -11.58 -8.73 -15.53
C ILE A 8 -10.92 -7.89 -14.43
N VAL A 9 -10.75 -6.59 -14.68
CA VAL A 9 -10.08 -5.69 -13.74
C VAL A 9 -11.10 -4.87 -12.95
N LEU A 10 -11.00 -4.91 -11.63
CA LEU A 10 -11.73 -4.02 -10.71
C LEU A 10 -10.81 -2.85 -10.39
N LEU A 11 -11.02 -1.73 -11.08
CA LEU A 11 -10.15 -0.56 -11.06
C LEU A 11 -10.71 0.51 -10.12
N GLY A 12 -10.10 0.68 -8.95
CA GLY A 12 -10.38 1.86 -8.14
C GLY A 12 -9.81 3.11 -8.82
N THR A 13 -10.58 4.20 -8.94
CA THR A 13 -10.03 5.47 -9.44
C THR A 13 -9.26 6.24 -8.37
N SER A 14 -9.48 5.88 -7.10
CA SER A 14 -8.87 6.47 -5.92
C SER A 14 -8.62 5.40 -4.84
N SER A 15 -7.71 5.70 -3.90
CA SER A 15 -7.45 4.85 -2.73
C SER A 15 -8.68 4.60 -1.85
N ARG A 16 -9.70 5.47 -1.90
CA ARG A 16 -10.94 5.26 -1.13
C ARG A 16 -11.72 4.03 -1.58
N THR A 17 -11.54 3.62 -2.84
CA THR A 17 -12.24 2.47 -3.44
C THR A 17 -11.40 1.19 -3.43
N ALA A 18 -10.15 1.26 -2.98
CA ALA A 18 -9.23 0.13 -2.88
C ALA A 18 -9.85 -1.05 -2.10
N CYS A 19 -10.51 -0.74 -1.00
CA CYS A 19 -11.14 -1.74 -0.16
C CYS A 19 -12.36 -2.38 -0.84
N TYR A 20 -13.22 -1.59 -1.48
CA TYR A 20 -14.35 -2.11 -2.24
C TYR A 20 -13.89 -3.07 -3.35
N ALA A 21 -12.86 -2.69 -4.11
CA ALA A 21 -12.30 -3.52 -5.17
C ALA A 21 -11.77 -4.86 -4.63
N LYS A 22 -11.01 -4.84 -3.52
CA LYS A 22 -10.52 -6.05 -2.85
C LYS A 22 -11.64 -6.95 -2.33
N GLN A 23 -12.70 -6.39 -1.75
CA GLN A 23 -13.83 -7.17 -1.25
C GLN A 23 -14.64 -7.79 -2.40
N LEU A 24 -14.87 -7.05 -3.48
CA LEU A 24 -15.56 -7.56 -4.66
C LEU A 24 -14.76 -8.66 -5.36
N ASP A 25 -13.44 -8.50 -5.47
CA ASP A 25 -12.51 -9.53 -5.92
C ASP A 25 -12.70 -10.82 -5.10
N ALA A 26 -12.56 -10.73 -3.77
CA ALA A 26 -12.67 -11.88 -2.87
C ALA A 26 -14.00 -12.63 -2.99
N ARG A 27 -15.13 -11.92 -3.16
CA ARG A 27 -16.46 -12.52 -3.33
C ARG A 27 -16.66 -13.25 -4.65
N LEU A 28 -15.91 -12.87 -5.69
CA LEU A 28 -16.06 -13.42 -7.04
C LEU A 28 -15.10 -14.59 -7.34
N GLN A 29 -14.13 -14.87 -6.46
CA GLN A 29 -13.13 -15.93 -6.66
C GLN A 29 -13.73 -17.34 -6.84
N ASP A 30 -14.87 -17.66 -6.23
CA ASP A 30 -15.51 -18.96 -6.45
C ASP A 30 -16.26 -19.03 -7.79
N ARG A 31 -16.78 -17.89 -8.27
CA ARG A 31 -17.60 -17.82 -9.50
C ARG A 31 -16.76 -17.96 -10.78
N ILE A 32 -15.48 -17.56 -10.74
CA ILE A 32 -14.59 -17.66 -11.90
C ILE A 32 -14.21 -19.11 -12.23
N ARG A 33 -14.33 -20.05 -11.28
CA ARG A 33 -13.92 -21.46 -11.46
C ARG A 33 -14.68 -22.16 -12.60
N ASP A 34 -15.86 -21.67 -12.94
CA ASP A 34 -16.68 -22.19 -14.04
C ASP A 34 -16.24 -21.65 -15.43
N TYR A 35 -15.31 -20.69 -15.48
CA TYR A 35 -14.91 -19.97 -16.68
C TYR A 35 -13.42 -20.21 -17.00
N HIS A 36 -13.15 -21.21 -17.83
CA HIS A 36 -11.80 -21.69 -18.13
C HIS A 36 -10.95 -20.75 -19.02
N ASN A 37 -11.56 -19.74 -19.63
CA ASN A 37 -10.90 -18.85 -20.59
C ASN A 37 -10.77 -17.42 -20.05
N ILE A 38 -11.01 -17.25 -18.75
CA ILE A 38 -10.78 -16.02 -17.98
C ILE A 38 -9.65 -16.35 -17.01
N ASP A 39 -8.54 -15.63 -17.10
CA ASP A 39 -7.36 -15.90 -16.26
C ASP A 39 -7.56 -15.43 -14.81
N GLY A 40 -8.41 -14.41 -14.59
CA GLY A 40 -8.63 -13.82 -13.28
C GLY A 40 -9.70 -12.72 -13.27
N ILE A 41 -10.29 -12.52 -12.08
CA ILE A 41 -10.92 -11.26 -11.68
C ILE A 41 -9.97 -10.68 -10.64
N VAL A 42 -9.44 -9.49 -10.89
CA VAL A 42 -8.36 -8.94 -10.07
C VAL A 42 -8.62 -7.51 -9.67
N ALA A 43 -8.43 -7.22 -8.39
CA ALA A 43 -8.44 -5.85 -7.87
C ALA A 43 -7.15 -5.10 -8.23
N VAL A 44 -7.30 -3.91 -8.78
CA VAL A 44 -6.23 -2.91 -8.89
C VAL A 44 -6.49 -1.87 -7.82
N ALA A 45 -5.98 -2.16 -6.62
CA ALA A 45 -6.07 -1.30 -5.46
C ALA A 45 -4.74 -0.56 -5.26
N HIS A 46 -4.79 0.78 -5.27
CA HIS A 46 -3.62 1.64 -5.15
C HIS A 46 -3.85 2.75 -4.10
N THR A 47 -2.81 3.51 -3.78
CA THR A 47 -2.81 4.52 -2.71
C THR A 47 -3.13 5.95 -3.17
N GLU A 48 -3.25 6.20 -4.46
CA GLU A 48 -3.39 7.55 -5.02
C GLU A 48 -4.83 8.09 -5.10
N GLY A 49 -4.96 9.41 -5.17
CA GLY A 49 -6.22 10.09 -5.54
C GLY A 49 -7.31 10.17 -4.47
N GLY A 50 -7.07 9.68 -3.24
CA GLY A 50 -8.08 9.70 -2.16
C GLY A 50 -8.08 10.95 -1.25
N GLY A 51 -7.21 11.92 -1.52
CA GLY A 51 -7.18 13.21 -0.82
C GLY A 51 -8.34 14.12 -1.24
N THR A 52 -8.44 15.28 -0.60
CA THR A 52 -9.45 16.30 -0.93
C THR A 52 -8.95 17.30 -1.96
N GLU A 53 -7.64 17.52 -2.01
CA GLU A 53 -7.00 18.42 -2.95
C GLU A 53 -6.66 17.73 -4.28
N ILE A 54 -6.49 18.53 -5.33
CA ILE A 54 -5.98 18.03 -6.61
C ILE A 54 -4.54 17.57 -6.40
N PRO A 55 -4.21 16.28 -6.63
CA PRO A 55 -2.88 15.78 -6.34
C PRO A 55 -1.87 16.28 -7.38
N ASN A 56 -0.62 16.49 -6.95
CA ASN A 56 0.48 16.93 -7.82
C ASN A 56 0.76 15.96 -8.99
N ASN A 57 0.36 14.69 -8.86
CA ASN A 57 0.52 13.65 -9.88
C ASN A 57 -0.77 13.39 -10.69
N LYS A 58 -1.77 14.28 -10.67
CA LYS A 58 -3.08 14.05 -11.32
C LYS A 58 -2.97 13.48 -12.74
N ASP A 59 -2.19 14.13 -13.62
CA ASP A 59 -2.08 13.71 -15.02
C ASP A 59 -1.40 12.35 -15.17
N LEU A 60 -0.40 12.07 -14.32
CA LEU A 60 0.28 10.78 -14.25
C LEU A 60 -0.71 9.69 -13.84
N LEU A 61 -1.47 9.93 -12.78
CA LEU A 61 -2.46 8.98 -12.27
C LEU A 61 -3.53 8.69 -13.31
N LEU A 62 -4.15 9.72 -13.90
CA LEU A 62 -5.17 9.55 -14.95
C LEU A 62 -4.63 8.79 -16.16
N ARG A 63 -3.38 9.06 -16.57
CA ARG A 63 -2.72 8.31 -17.64
C ARG A 63 -2.52 6.84 -17.28
N THR A 64 -2.14 6.56 -16.05
CA THR A 64 -1.95 5.20 -15.54
C THR A 64 -3.26 4.42 -15.52
N LEU A 65 -4.32 5.02 -14.96
CA LEU A 65 -5.66 4.44 -14.93
C LEU A 65 -6.21 4.21 -16.34
N ALA A 66 -6.02 5.16 -17.26
CA ALA A 66 -6.41 5.05 -18.65
C ALA A 66 -5.68 3.90 -19.37
N GLY A 67 -4.36 3.79 -19.15
CA GLY A 67 -3.54 2.70 -19.67
C GLY A 67 -3.99 1.33 -19.17
N PHE A 68 -4.28 1.20 -17.87
CA PHE A 68 -4.83 -0.04 -17.31
C PHE A 68 -6.20 -0.38 -17.91
N ALA A 69 -7.10 0.60 -18.05
CA ALA A 69 -8.44 0.38 -18.56
C ALA A 69 -8.49 -0.17 -19.99
N VAL A 70 -7.51 0.17 -20.83
CA VAL A 70 -7.42 -0.30 -22.23
C VAL A 70 -6.32 -1.34 -22.47
N HIS A 71 -5.70 -1.83 -21.40
CA HIS A 71 -4.56 -2.73 -21.50
C HIS A 71 -4.96 -4.03 -22.21
N PRO A 72 -4.13 -4.59 -23.13
CA PRO A 72 -4.51 -5.77 -23.92
C PRO A 72 -4.79 -7.04 -23.10
N ASN A 73 -4.33 -7.11 -21.84
CA ASN A 73 -4.66 -8.22 -20.93
C ASN A 73 -6.00 -8.08 -20.20
N VAL A 74 -6.75 -7.02 -20.49
CA VAL A 74 -8.01 -6.67 -19.82
C VAL A 74 -9.16 -6.93 -20.79
N GLY A 75 -9.91 -8.00 -20.52
CA GLY A 75 -11.12 -8.34 -21.28
C GLY A 75 -12.33 -7.53 -20.84
N ALA A 76 -12.38 -7.11 -19.57
CA ALA A 76 -13.35 -6.14 -19.08
C ALA A 76 -12.81 -5.31 -17.90
N VAL A 77 -13.32 -4.09 -17.72
CA VAL A 77 -12.92 -3.19 -16.62
C VAL A 77 -14.13 -2.55 -15.92
N LEU A 78 -14.19 -2.70 -14.60
CA LEU A 78 -15.12 -1.97 -13.73
C LEU A 78 -14.36 -0.85 -13.04
N ALA A 79 -14.53 0.39 -13.48
CA ALA A 79 -13.94 1.57 -12.85
C ALA A 79 -14.85 2.07 -11.72
N ILE A 80 -14.30 2.28 -10.52
CA ILE A 80 -15.07 2.48 -9.29
C ILE A 80 -14.66 3.80 -8.63
N ASP A 81 -15.64 4.64 -8.27
CA ASP A 81 -15.45 5.87 -7.50
C ASP A 81 -16.61 6.12 -6.51
N TYR A 82 -16.47 7.11 -5.63
CA TYR A 82 -17.58 7.67 -4.85
C TYR A 82 -18.13 8.98 -5.47
N GLY A 83 -17.58 9.41 -6.60
CA GLY A 83 -18.05 10.55 -7.39
C GLY A 83 -17.65 11.93 -6.85
N HIS A 84 -16.89 11.99 -5.75
CA HIS A 84 -16.54 13.25 -5.07
C HIS A 84 -15.07 13.35 -4.64
N GLU A 85 -14.28 12.31 -4.93
CA GLU A 85 -12.82 12.34 -4.71
C GLU A 85 -12.12 13.29 -5.68
N ALA A 86 -10.84 13.59 -5.42
CA ALA A 86 -10.02 14.38 -6.33
C ALA A 86 -9.91 13.77 -7.74
N ILE A 87 -10.08 12.45 -7.84
CA ILE A 87 -10.04 11.68 -9.08
C ILE A 87 -11.26 10.77 -9.16
N THR A 88 -12.10 11.03 -10.16
CA THR A 88 -13.41 10.40 -10.35
C THR A 88 -13.49 9.68 -11.69
N ASN A 89 -14.52 8.87 -11.86
CA ASN A 89 -14.88 8.24 -13.12
C ASN A 89 -15.12 9.28 -14.22
N GLN A 90 -15.65 10.46 -13.90
CA GLN A 90 -15.80 11.55 -14.87
C GLN A 90 -14.43 12.01 -15.39
N HIS A 91 -13.48 12.29 -14.50
CA HIS A 91 -12.12 12.70 -14.88
C HIS A 91 -11.42 11.64 -15.74
N LEU A 92 -11.56 10.35 -15.39
CA LEU A 92 -11.01 9.25 -16.17
C LEU A 92 -11.63 9.19 -17.57
N ARG A 93 -12.96 9.30 -17.69
CA ARG A 93 -13.66 9.32 -19.00
C ARG A 93 -13.22 10.48 -19.88
N GLU A 94 -13.12 11.67 -19.31
CA GLU A 94 -12.66 12.86 -20.02
C GLU A 94 -11.21 12.69 -20.50
N PHE A 95 -10.33 12.17 -19.64
CA PHE A 95 -8.93 11.91 -19.99
C PHE A 95 -8.81 10.87 -21.11
N LEU A 96 -9.55 9.76 -21.03
CA LEU A 96 -9.61 8.72 -22.06
C LEU A 96 -10.00 9.32 -23.43
N ALA A 97 -11.08 10.12 -23.45
CA ALA A 97 -11.58 10.73 -24.67
C ALA A 97 -10.62 11.79 -25.26
N GLN A 98 -10.09 12.69 -24.43
CA GLN A 98 -9.18 13.76 -24.86
C GLN A 98 -7.86 13.21 -25.41
N ASN A 99 -7.40 12.07 -24.91
CA ASN A 99 -6.15 11.45 -25.31
C ASN A 99 -6.32 10.25 -26.26
N ASN A 100 -7.52 10.05 -26.82
CA ASN A 100 -7.84 9.01 -27.81
C ASN A 100 -7.54 7.57 -27.34
N TYR A 101 -7.78 7.27 -26.07
CA TYR A 101 -7.72 5.90 -25.58
C TYR A 101 -8.93 5.11 -26.09
N PRO A 102 -8.75 3.89 -26.63
CA PRO A 102 -9.82 3.13 -27.29
C PRO A 102 -10.70 2.36 -26.29
N ILE A 103 -11.31 3.05 -25.32
CA ILE A 103 -12.11 2.41 -24.26
C ILE A 103 -13.34 1.67 -24.79
N ASP A 104 -13.89 2.10 -25.93
CA ASP A 104 -15.03 1.44 -26.60
C ASP A 104 -14.70 0.04 -27.14
N HIS A 105 -13.41 -0.33 -27.22
CA HIS A 105 -12.97 -1.67 -27.60
C HIS A 105 -12.90 -2.63 -26.41
N VAL A 106 -13.10 -2.14 -25.18
CA VAL A 106 -13.04 -2.93 -23.94
C VAL A 106 -14.44 -2.95 -23.33
N LEU A 107 -14.89 -4.12 -22.89
CA LEU A 107 -16.13 -4.21 -22.13
C LEU A 107 -15.96 -3.48 -20.79
N HIS A 108 -16.71 -2.41 -20.56
CA HIS A 108 -16.44 -1.56 -19.40
C HIS A 108 -17.71 -1.01 -18.74
N HIS A 109 -17.56 -0.59 -17.48
CA HIS A 109 -18.57 0.17 -16.75
C HIS A 109 -17.90 1.10 -15.75
N PHE A 110 -18.43 2.32 -15.63
CA PHE A 110 -18.03 3.30 -14.63
C PHE A 110 -19.10 3.29 -13.53
N LEU A 111 -18.76 2.70 -12.39
CA LEU A 111 -19.63 2.55 -11.23
C LEU A 111 -19.31 3.62 -10.19
N THR A 112 -20.28 4.48 -9.90
CA THR A 112 -20.25 5.36 -8.74
C THR A 112 -20.99 4.69 -7.59
N LEU A 113 -20.31 4.54 -6.45
CA LEU A 113 -20.84 3.86 -5.28
C LEU A 113 -21.88 4.72 -4.57
N GLU A 114 -23.08 4.16 -4.42
CA GLU A 114 -24.20 4.75 -3.68
C GLU A 114 -24.89 3.67 -2.84
N GLY A 115 -25.58 4.08 -1.78
CA GLY A 115 -26.23 3.14 -0.87
C GLY A 115 -25.25 2.47 0.10
N SER A 116 -25.75 1.52 0.89
CA SER A 116 -24.91 0.78 1.82
C SER A 116 -23.81 -0.03 1.13
N PHE A 117 -22.69 -0.23 1.82
CA PHE A 117 -21.53 -0.96 1.29
C PHE A 117 -21.90 -2.35 0.71
N GLU A 118 -22.80 -3.07 1.40
CA GLU A 118 -23.28 -4.38 0.96
C GLU A 118 -24.11 -4.31 -0.33
N ASN A 119 -24.97 -3.30 -0.48
CA ASN A 119 -25.77 -3.12 -1.68
C ASN A 119 -24.90 -2.75 -2.88
N ALA A 120 -23.89 -1.90 -2.66
CA ALA A 120 -22.92 -1.55 -3.67
C ALA A 120 -22.11 -2.78 -4.14
N LEU A 121 -21.72 -3.69 -3.23
CA LEU A 121 -21.03 -4.93 -3.60
C LEU A 121 -21.92 -5.84 -4.47
N LYS A 122 -23.18 -6.02 -4.10
CA LYS A 122 -24.16 -6.79 -4.91
C LYS A 122 -24.35 -6.19 -6.31
N GLN A 123 -24.33 -4.86 -6.44
CA GLN A 123 -24.39 -4.20 -7.74
C GLN A 123 -23.17 -4.55 -8.60
N GLY A 124 -21.97 -4.48 -8.02
CA GLY A 124 -20.73 -4.92 -8.66
C GLY A 124 -20.80 -6.38 -9.12
N GLU A 125 -21.21 -7.30 -8.23
CA GLU A 125 -21.35 -8.73 -8.52
C GLU A 125 -22.30 -9.00 -9.70
N ASN A 126 -23.40 -8.24 -9.79
CA ASN A 126 -24.38 -8.33 -10.86
C ASN A 126 -23.86 -7.81 -12.21
N ILE A 127 -23.01 -6.77 -12.20
CA ILE A 127 -22.36 -6.27 -13.41
C ILE A 127 -21.40 -7.33 -13.92
N ILE A 128 -20.49 -7.82 -13.08
CA ILE A 128 -19.49 -8.83 -13.47
C ILE A 128 -20.17 -10.12 -13.93
N ALA A 129 -21.24 -10.57 -13.26
CA ALA A 129 -22.02 -11.74 -13.67
C ALA A 129 -22.43 -11.73 -15.15
N LYS A 130 -22.80 -10.56 -15.68
CA LYS A 130 -23.24 -10.39 -17.08
C LYS A 130 -22.08 -10.39 -18.07
N TRP A 131 -20.87 -10.09 -17.61
CA TRP A 131 -19.66 -10.05 -18.42
C TRP A 131 -18.99 -11.41 -18.54
N LEU A 132 -19.08 -12.27 -17.53
CA LEU A 132 -18.40 -13.58 -17.54
C LEU A 132 -18.65 -14.39 -18.83
N PRO A 133 -19.90 -14.54 -19.33
CA PRO A 133 -20.13 -15.25 -20.59
C PRO A 133 -19.52 -14.57 -21.82
N GLN A 134 -19.39 -13.24 -21.82
CA GLN A 134 -18.84 -12.48 -22.95
C GLN A 134 -17.32 -12.60 -22.96
N VAL A 135 -16.66 -12.34 -21.83
CA VAL A 135 -15.20 -12.41 -21.69
C VAL A 135 -14.68 -13.84 -21.94
N GLN A 136 -15.44 -14.86 -21.55
CA GLN A 136 -15.13 -16.26 -21.83
C GLN A 136 -14.98 -16.58 -23.33
N THR A 137 -15.64 -15.83 -24.23
CA THR A 137 -15.55 -16.04 -25.69
C THR A 137 -14.25 -15.53 -26.33
N MET A 138 -13.43 -14.79 -25.58
CA MET A 138 -12.16 -14.24 -26.05
C MET A 138 -11.08 -15.34 -26.02
N VAL A 139 -11.01 -16.15 -27.07
CA VAL A 139 -10.08 -17.29 -27.18
C VAL A 139 -8.70 -16.88 -27.68
N ARG A 140 -7.66 -17.55 -27.18
CA ARG A 140 -6.27 -17.37 -27.65
C ARG A 140 -6.13 -17.83 -29.11
N THR A 141 -5.42 -17.04 -29.92
CA THR A 141 -5.07 -17.33 -31.32
C THR A 141 -3.55 -17.29 -31.51
N PRO A 142 -3.00 -17.95 -32.54
CA PRO A 142 -1.61 -17.75 -32.93
C PRO A 142 -1.39 -16.30 -33.39
N GLU A 143 -0.48 -15.58 -32.73
CA GLU A 143 -0.19 -14.18 -33.00
C GLU A 143 1.32 -13.94 -33.16
N PRO A 144 1.75 -12.94 -33.95
CA PRO A 144 3.16 -12.63 -34.10
C PRO A 144 3.76 -12.00 -32.84
N LEU A 145 5.05 -12.27 -32.59
CA LEU A 145 5.80 -11.70 -31.46
C LEU A 145 5.91 -10.16 -31.49
N SER A 146 5.56 -9.52 -32.61
CA SER A 146 5.47 -8.06 -32.72
C SER A 146 4.47 -7.41 -31.77
N HIS A 147 3.57 -8.20 -31.17
CA HIS A 147 2.64 -7.71 -30.15
C HIS A 147 3.17 -7.84 -28.71
N ILE A 148 4.34 -8.45 -28.50
CA ILE A 148 4.94 -8.57 -27.17
C ILE A 148 5.64 -7.25 -26.82
N LYS A 149 5.27 -6.72 -25.64
CA LYS A 149 5.87 -5.52 -25.05
C LYS A 149 6.38 -5.88 -23.66
N ILE A 150 7.69 -5.84 -23.49
CA ILE A 150 8.37 -6.29 -22.27
C ILE A 150 8.64 -5.11 -21.35
N ALA A 151 8.19 -5.19 -20.11
CA ALA A 151 8.66 -4.36 -19.02
C ALA A 151 9.97 -4.95 -18.46
N LEU A 152 11.06 -4.17 -18.47
CA LEU A 152 12.35 -4.56 -17.89
C LEU A 152 12.50 -3.86 -16.54
N GLN A 153 12.48 -4.64 -15.45
CA GLN A 153 12.45 -4.10 -14.10
C GLN A 153 13.50 -4.74 -13.19
N CYS A 154 14.11 -3.93 -12.32
CA CYS A 154 14.94 -4.38 -11.21
C CYS A 154 14.14 -4.52 -9.91
N GLY A 155 14.53 -5.45 -9.04
CA GLY A 155 14.12 -5.45 -7.63
C GLY A 155 15.31 -5.28 -6.71
N GLY A 156 15.54 -6.26 -5.83
CA GLY A 156 16.74 -6.29 -4.97
C GLY A 156 18.03 -6.53 -5.77
N SER A 157 18.62 -5.46 -6.31
CA SER A 157 19.88 -5.50 -7.07
C SER A 157 21.08 -5.93 -6.21
N ASP A 158 21.98 -6.68 -6.82
CA ASP A 158 23.25 -7.15 -6.23
C ASP A 158 24.43 -6.95 -7.20
N ALA A 159 25.64 -7.30 -6.76
CA ALA A 159 26.86 -7.19 -7.58
C ALA A 159 26.82 -8.03 -8.87
N PHE A 160 25.94 -9.03 -8.98
CA PHE A 160 25.85 -9.94 -10.14
C PHE A 160 24.73 -9.58 -11.11
N SER A 161 23.84 -8.66 -10.73
CA SER A 161 22.71 -8.21 -11.56
C SER A 161 23.18 -7.68 -12.91
N GLY A 162 24.22 -6.83 -12.92
CA GLY A 162 24.82 -6.29 -14.14
C GLY A 162 25.68 -7.28 -14.96
N ILE A 163 25.89 -8.51 -14.47
CA ILE A 163 26.78 -9.51 -15.08
C ILE A 163 25.98 -10.72 -15.62
N SER A 164 24.88 -11.08 -14.97
CA SER A 164 24.06 -12.26 -15.28
C SER A 164 22.64 -11.87 -15.71
N GLY A 165 21.79 -11.48 -14.75
CA GLY A 165 20.34 -11.28 -14.96
C GLY A 165 20.00 -10.17 -15.94
N ASN A 166 20.61 -8.99 -15.81
CA ASN A 166 20.33 -7.86 -16.71
C ASN A 166 20.80 -8.14 -18.15
N PRO A 167 22.03 -8.67 -18.39
CA PRO A 167 22.43 -9.14 -19.71
C PRO A 167 21.53 -10.24 -20.30
N LEU A 168 21.05 -11.19 -19.49
CA LEU A 168 20.15 -12.23 -19.97
C LEU A 168 18.80 -11.66 -20.42
N ALA A 169 18.22 -10.76 -19.62
CA ALA A 169 16.98 -10.07 -19.98
C ALA A 169 17.14 -9.23 -21.26
N SER A 170 18.29 -8.56 -21.43
CA SER A 170 18.58 -7.76 -22.60
C SER A 170 18.79 -8.59 -23.88
N TRP A 171 19.37 -9.79 -23.76
CA TRP A 171 19.48 -10.75 -24.86
C TRP A 171 18.09 -11.14 -25.39
N VAL A 172 17.15 -11.47 -24.50
CA VAL A 172 15.78 -11.85 -24.90
C VAL A 172 15.01 -10.65 -25.44
N ALA A 173 15.17 -9.47 -24.82
CA ALA A 173 14.57 -8.23 -25.32
C ALA A 173 15.03 -7.88 -26.75
N ARG A 174 16.32 -8.07 -27.06
CA ARG A 174 16.87 -7.92 -28.42
C ARG A 174 16.13 -8.82 -29.41
N GLU A 175 15.94 -10.10 -29.11
CA GLU A 175 15.25 -11.02 -30.01
C GLU A 175 13.77 -10.63 -30.22
N ILE A 176 13.07 -10.22 -29.17
CA ILE A 176 11.69 -9.72 -29.29
C ILE A 176 11.61 -8.47 -30.18
N ILE A 177 12.54 -7.52 -30.02
CA ILE A 177 12.62 -6.33 -30.88
C ILE A 177 12.95 -6.71 -32.34
N ARG A 178 13.82 -7.71 -32.57
CA ARG A 178 14.09 -8.23 -33.92
C ARG A 178 12.85 -8.82 -34.60
N HIS A 179 11.90 -9.33 -33.82
CA HIS A 179 10.59 -9.78 -34.29
C HIS A 179 9.51 -8.67 -34.35
N GLY A 180 9.89 -7.41 -34.14
CA GLY A 180 9.01 -6.24 -34.23
C GLY A 180 8.23 -5.96 -32.95
N GLY A 181 8.61 -6.55 -31.81
CA GLY A 181 8.05 -6.23 -30.50
C GLY A 181 8.72 -5.00 -29.88
N SER A 182 8.45 -4.78 -28.59
CA SER A 182 9.04 -3.66 -27.84
C SER A 182 9.59 -4.10 -26.48
N ALA A 183 10.56 -3.35 -25.97
CA ALA A 183 11.01 -3.46 -24.59
C ALA A 183 11.09 -2.07 -23.95
N ASN A 184 10.75 -1.97 -22.67
CA ASN A 184 10.69 -0.73 -21.92
C ASN A 184 11.59 -0.82 -20.69
N LEU A 185 12.62 0.01 -20.64
CA LEU A 185 13.45 0.25 -19.46
C LEU A 185 12.91 1.48 -18.73
N ALA A 186 12.93 1.46 -17.40
CA ALA A 186 12.48 2.59 -16.60
C ALA A 186 13.53 2.93 -15.52
N GLU A 187 13.10 3.41 -14.35
CA GLU A 187 13.96 3.61 -13.17
C GLU A 187 15.00 4.73 -13.39
N THR A 188 14.54 5.97 -13.59
CA THR A 188 15.39 7.12 -13.97
C THR A 188 16.57 7.31 -13.01
N ASP A 189 16.33 7.22 -11.71
CA ASP A 189 17.34 7.32 -10.67
C ASP A 189 18.33 6.15 -10.64
N GLU A 190 17.92 4.96 -11.07
CA GLU A 190 18.83 3.83 -11.25
C GLU A 190 19.71 3.97 -12.51
N LEU A 191 19.52 4.98 -13.35
CA LEU A 191 20.37 5.23 -14.52
C LEU A 191 21.29 6.44 -14.38
N ILE A 192 21.23 7.15 -13.25
CA ILE A 192 22.09 8.29 -12.98
C ILE A 192 23.54 7.81 -12.84
N GLY A 193 24.43 8.31 -13.71
CA GLY A 193 25.81 7.84 -13.84
C GLY A 193 26.03 6.77 -14.93
N ALA A 194 24.98 6.29 -15.61
CA ALA A 194 25.08 5.35 -16.73
C ALA A 194 24.72 5.98 -18.10
N GLU A 195 24.60 7.31 -18.15
CA GLU A 195 24.20 8.07 -19.35
C GLU A 195 25.12 7.74 -20.54
N SER A 196 26.43 7.62 -20.28
CA SER A 196 27.42 7.27 -21.30
C SER A 196 27.17 5.91 -21.95
N TYR A 197 26.62 4.92 -21.21
CA TYR A 197 26.27 3.62 -21.77
C TYR A 197 24.94 3.70 -22.53
N VAL A 198 23.92 4.36 -21.98
CA VAL A 198 22.60 4.48 -22.61
C VAL A 198 22.71 5.21 -23.96
N LEU A 199 23.50 6.29 -24.01
CA LEU A 199 23.62 7.16 -25.17
C LEU A 199 24.59 6.66 -26.26
N GLN A 200 25.27 5.51 -26.05
CA GLN A 200 26.15 4.91 -27.08
C GLN A 200 25.42 4.53 -28.37
N ASN A 201 24.12 4.23 -28.28
CA ASN A 201 23.30 3.82 -29.42
C ASN A 201 21.88 4.37 -29.24
N VAL A 202 21.61 5.51 -29.86
CA VAL A 202 20.34 6.27 -29.76
C VAL A 202 19.83 6.65 -31.15
N SER A 203 18.51 6.70 -31.32
CA SER A 203 17.85 6.95 -32.63
C SER A 203 18.07 8.35 -33.18
N SER A 204 18.12 9.37 -32.31
CA SER A 204 18.30 10.76 -32.71
C SER A 204 18.86 11.60 -31.56
N TYR A 205 19.29 12.82 -31.90
CA TYR A 205 19.64 13.84 -30.91
C TYR A 205 18.47 14.17 -29.98
N ASP A 206 17.25 14.28 -30.50
CA ASP A 206 16.08 14.64 -29.70
C ASP A 206 15.76 13.58 -28.65
N VAL A 207 15.94 12.29 -28.96
CA VAL A 207 15.78 11.20 -28.00
C VAL A 207 16.87 11.23 -26.93
N ALA A 208 18.11 11.51 -27.32
CA ALA A 208 19.22 11.68 -26.39
C ALA A 208 18.98 12.86 -25.43
N GLN A 209 18.56 14.01 -25.96
CA GLN A 209 18.25 15.20 -25.17
C GLN A 209 17.10 14.92 -24.21
N ARG A 210 16.02 14.30 -24.69
CA ARG A 210 14.87 13.95 -23.85
C ARG A 210 15.26 13.01 -22.70
N PHE A 211 16.15 12.04 -22.93
CA PHE A 211 16.68 11.18 -21.86
C PHE A 211 17.42 11.99 -20.78
N LEU A 212 18.32 12.89 -21.19
CA LEU A 212 19.07 13.76 -20.28
C LEU A 212 18.14 14.72 -19.51
N ASP A 213 17.12 15.27 -20.17
CA ASP A 213 16.14 16.14 -19.53
C ASP A 213 15.36 15.38 -18.43
N LYS A 214 15.06 14.09 -18.63
CA LYS A 214 14.42 13.25 -17.60
C LYS A 214 15.33 13.03 -16.39
N VAL A 215 16.61 12.76 -16.64
CA VAL A 215 17.61 12.63 -15.57
C VAL A 215 17.69 13.91 -14.73
N GLU A 216 17.76 15.08 -15.36
CA GLU A 216 17.85 16.36 -14.65
C GLU A 216 16.53 16.74 -13.94
N ALA A 217 15.39 16.44 -14.56
CA ALA A 217 14.08 16.63 -13.92
C ALA A 217 13.94 15.77 -12.66
N TYR A 218 14.43 14.53 -12.69
CA TYR A 218 14.38 13.64 -11.55
C TYR A 218 15.32 14.08 -10.41
N LYS A 219 16.54 14.54 -10.74
CA LYS A 219 17.44 15.16 -9.75
C LYS A 219 16.80 16.38 -9.09
N THR A 220 16.09 17.18 -9.86
CA THR A 220 15.35 18.35 -9.37
C THR A 220 14.22 17.94 -8.43
N LEU A 221 13.43 16.92 -8.78
CA LEU A 221 12.41 16.34 -7.92
C LEU A 221 13.01 15.86 -6.59
N ALA A 222 14.08 15.07 -6.62
CA ALA A 222 14.77 14.61 -5.41
C ALA A 222 15.20 15.78 -4.51
N ALA A 223 15.73 16.85 -5.12
CA ALA A 223 16.20 18.04 -4.39
C ALA A 223 15.08 18.82 -3.69
N TRP A 224 13.87 18.92 -4.27
CA TRP A 224 12.69 19.53 -3.62
C TRP A 224 12.36 18.85 -2.29
N HIS A 225 12.66 17.56 -2.19
CA HIS A 225 12.44 16.73 -1.01
C HIS A 225 13.66 16.67 -0.07
N GLY A 226 14.74 17.40 -0.41
CA GLY A 226 15.95 17.47 0.40
C GLY A 226 16.80 16.22 0.37
N THR A 227 16.62 15.37 -0.64
CA THR A 227 17.45 14.19 -0.93
C THR A 227 18.19 14.37 -2.27
N THR A 228 19.10 13.45 -2.60
CA THR A 228 19.77 13.42 -3.90
C THR A 228 19.78 12.01 -4.46
N ALA A 229 19.87 11.88 -5.79
CA ALA A 229 19.89 10.58 -6.44
C ALA A 229 21.17 9.77 -6.18
N GLU A 230 22.29 10.43 -5.87
CA GLU A 230 23.54 9.78 -5.48
C GLU A 230 23.39 8.98 -4.17
N GLY A 231 22.37 9.29 -3.37
CA GLY A 231 21.99 8.52 -2.19
C GLY A 231 21.43 7.12 -2.50
N ASN A 232 21.16 6.80 -3.78
CA ASN A 232 20.54 5.53 -4.20
C ASN A 232 21.57 4.43 -4.52
N PRO A 233 22.39 3.99 -3.54
CA PRO A 233 22.26 2.58 -3.14
C PRO A 233 21.72 2.41 -1.71
N SER A 234 20.76 1.50 -1.52
CA SER A 234 20.23 1.14 -0.20
C SER A 234 21.31 0.50 0.69
N GLY A 235 21.06 0.44 2.01
CA GLY A 235 21.92 -0.30 2.94
C GLY A 235 22.12 -1.76 2.50
N GLY A 236 21.04 -2.42 2.06
CA GLY A 236 21.08 -3.77 1.50
C GLY A 236 21.90 -3.89 0.22
N ASN A 237 21.87 -2.90 -0.68
CA ASN A 237 22.72 -2.89 -1.88
C ASN A 237 24.21 -2.76 -1.52
N LYS A 238 24.54 -1.85 -0.59
CA LYS A 238 25.93 -1.63 -0.13
C LYS A 238 26.51 -2.89 0.52
N PHE A 239 25.73 -3.57 1.37
CA PHE A 239 26.11 -4.84 1.98
C PHE A 239 26.47 -5.92 0.95
N ARG A 240 25.85 -5.88 -0.24
CA ARG A 240 26.01 -6.87 -1.31
C ARG A 240 26.94 -6.44 -2.44
N GLY A 241 27.78 -5.44 -2.20
CA GLY A 241 28.88 -5.06 -3.10
C GLY A 241 28.57 -3.94 -4.09
N LEU A 242 27.40 -3.30 -4.02
CA LEU A 242 27.10 -2.10 -4.80
C LEU A 242 27.47 -0.84 -3.99
N TYR A 243 28.75 -0.48 -4.04
CA TYR A 243 29.33 0.55 -3.16
C TYR A 243 28.93 2.00 -3.51
N ASN A 244 28.55 2.27 -4.75
CA ASN A 244 28.15 3.61 -5.19
C ASN A 244 27.11 3.52 -6.32
N ILE A 245 26.46 4.66 -6.59
CA ILE A 245 25.41 4.78 -7.61
C ILE A 245 25.91 4.37 -8.99
N VAL A 246 27.11 4.78 -9.41
CA VAL A 246 27.62 4.53 -10.77
C VAL A 246 27.72 3.02 -11.07
N LEU A 247 28.22 2.22 -10.12
CA LEU A 247 28.29 0.76 -10.28
C LEU A 247 26.91 0.13 -10.43
N LYS A 248 25.94 0.56 -9.60
CA LYS A 248 24.55 0.13 -9.69
C LYS A 248 23.96 0.51 -11.05
N SER A 249 24.16 1.75 -11.47
CA SER A 249 23.54 2.30 -12.68
C SER A 249 24.06 1.68 -13.96
N ILE A 250 25.37 1.45 -14.06
CA ILE A 250 25.92 0.73 -15.22
C ILE A 250 25.34 -0.68 -15.29
N GLY A 251 25.23 -1.36 -14.15
CA GLY A 251 24.58 -2.66 -14.06
C GLY A 251 23.11 -2.63 -14.50
N ALA A 252 22.33 -1.65 -14.06
CA ALA A 252 20.94 -1.45 -14.47
C ALA A 252 20.83 -1.17 -15.98
N ALA A 253 21.72 -0.33 -16.53
CA ALA A 253 21.73 0.02 -17.95
C ALA A 253 22.01 -1.18 -18.88
N MET A 254 22.68 -2.25 -18.39
CA MET A 254 22.90 -3.51 -19.13
C MET A 254 21.60 -4.25 -19.51
N LYS A 255 20.43 -3.81 -19.01
CA LYS A 255 19.10 -4.22 -19.53
C LYS A 255 18.88 -3.77 -20.98
N ARG A 256 19.68 -2.83 -21.49
CA ARG A 256 19.81 -2.51 -22.92
C ARG A 256 20.96 -3.31 -23.53
N HIS A 257 20.65 -4.15 -24.51
CA HIS A 257 21.66 -4.88 -25.26
C HIS A 257 22.49 -3.89 -26.14
N PRO A 258 23.82 -4.05 -26.29
CA PRO A 258 24.66 -3.13 -27.07
C PRO A 258 24.15 -2.85 -28.50
N ASP A 259 23.73 -3.90 -29.21
CA ASP A 259 23.18 -3.82 -30.58
C ASP A 259 21.79 -3.17 -30.67
N VAL A 260 21.11 -2.95 -29.54
CA VAL A 260 19.77 -2.37 -29.50
C VAL A 260 19.86 -0.87 -29.27
N ARG A 261 19.28 -0.10 -30.17
CA ARG A 261 19.23 1.36 -30.12
C ARG A 261 18.12 1.83 -29.18
N LEU A 262 18.35 2.86 -28.39
CA LEU A 262 17.28 3.58 -27.70
C LEU A 262 16.44 4.32 -28.74
N ASP A 263 15.20 3.88 -28.96
CA ASP A 263 14.32 4.39 -30.01
C ASP A 263 13.44 5.55 -29.53
N SER A 264 12.97 5.51 -28.28
CA SER A 264 12.07 6.52 -27.72
C SER A 264 12.24 6.71 -26.22
N VAL A 265 11.98 7.94 -25.75
CA VAL A 265 11.88 8.28 -24.33
C VAL A 265 10.46 8.77 -24.08
N ILE A 266 9.78 8.21 -23.10
CA ILE A 266 8.37 8.51 -22.82
C ILE A 266 8.17 8.98 -21.37
N ASP A 267 7.12 9.76 -21.15
CA ASP A 267 6.68 10.11 -19.80
C ASP A 267 6.06 8.87 -19.12
N TYR A 268 6.04 8.86 -17.79
CA TYR A 268 5.42 7.77 -17.01
C TYR A 268 4.03 7.42 -17.55
N ALA A 269 3.77 6.13 -17.77
CA ALA A 269 2.51 5.57 -18.29
C ALA A 269 2.09 6.05 -19.70
N ALA A 270 2.93 6.76 -20.44
CA ALA A 270 2.59 7.14 -21.82
C ALA A 270 2.57 5.91 -22.75
N PRO A 271 1.59 5.80 -23.67
CA PRO A 271 1.47 4.62 -24.53
C PRO A 271 2.70 4.38 -25.41
N MET A 272 3.16 3.13 -25.48
CA MET A 272 4.17 2.71 -26.46
C MET A 272 3.48 2.39 -27.79
N THR A 273 3.61 3.26 -28.79
CA THR A 273 2.92 3.13 -30.08
C THR A 273 3.67 2.31 -31.11
N ASP A 274 5.01 2.39 -31.11
CA ASP A 274 5.87 1.82 -32.14
C ASP A 274 6.71 0.65 -31.59
N PRO A 275 7.20 -0.26 -32.44
CA PRO A 275 8.21 -1.25 -32.08
C PRO A 275 9.52 -0.59 -31.65
N GLY A 276 10.31 -1.28 -30.81
CA GLY A 276 11.65 -0.85 -30.45
C GLY A 276 11.93 -0.78 -28.95
N TYR A 277 13.05 -0.16 -28.60
CA TYR A 277 13.48 -0.02 -27.21
C TYR A 277 13.12 1.36 -26.64
N TYR A 278 12.36 1.36 -25.55
CA TYR A 278 11.85 2.54 -24.88
C TYR A 278 12.57 2.76 -23.56
N PHE A 279 12.76 4.02 -23.20
CA PHE A 279 13.00 4.44 -21.83
C PHE A 279 11.77 5.20 -21.30
N MET A 280 11.24 4.82 -20.14
CA MET A 280 10.14 5.50 -19.47
C MET A 280 10.62 6.17 -18.19
N ASP A 281 10.32 7.45 -18.05
CA ASP A 281 10.59 8.20 -16.81
C ASP A 281 9.77 7.62 -15.64
N SER A 282 10.46 7.16 -14.59
CA SER A 282 9.86 6.57 -13.39
C SER A 282 10.81 6.62 -12.20
N PRO A 283 10.33 6.41 -10.96
CA PRO A 283 11.20 6.11 -9.83
C PRO A 283 11.75 4.68 -9.90
N GLY A 284 12.79 4.41 -9.11
CA GLY A 284 13.41 3.10 -8.91
C GLY A 284 12.61 2.16 -8.01
N ASN A 285 11.58 2.66 -7.32
CA ASN A 285 10.61 1.79 -6.64
C ASN A 285 9.94 0.85 -7.66
N ASP A 286 10.07 -0.45 -7.43
CA ASP A 286 9.78 -1.47 -8.42
C ASP A 286 8.30 -1.54 -8.82
N LEU A 287 7.41 -1.53 -7.84
CA LEU A 287 5.98 -1.59 -8.08
C LEU A 287 5.46 -0.30 -8.75
N GLU A 288 5.98 0.86 -8.34
CA GLU A 288 5.64 2.13 -8.97
C GLU A 288 6.14 2.18 -10.42
N SER A 289 7.33 1.68 -10.72
CA SER A 289 7.85 1.62 -12.09
C SER A 289 7.03 0.67 -12.97
N ILE A 290 6.78 -0.56 -12.50
CA ILE A 290 5.99 -1.57 -13.23
C ILE A 290 4.60 -1.04 -13.57
N ALA A 291 3.92 -0.36 -12.64
CA ALA A 291 2.59 0.19 -12.90
C ALA A 291 2.60 1.14 -14.12
N GLY A 292 3.62 1.99 -14.24
CA GLY A 292 3.79 2.84 -15.42
C GLY A 292 4.05 2.02 -16.69
N GLN A 293 4.95 1.03 -16.63
CA GLN A 293 5.29 0.20 -17.79
C GLN A 293 4.10 -0.62 -18.29
N VAL A 294 3.30 -1.17 -17.37
CA VAL A 294 2.06 -1.87 -17.70
C VAL A 294 1.04 -0.90 -18.29
N ALA A 295 0.84 0.29 -17.71
CA ALA A 295 -0.06 1.28 -18.29
C ALA A 295 0.39 1.77 -19.68
N SER A 296 1.70 1.81 -19.94
CA SER A 296 2.27 2.06 -21.27
C SER A 296 2.01 0.93 -22.29
N GLY A 297 1.51 -0.22 -21.83
CA GLY A 297 1.06 -1.35 -22.65
C GLY A 297 1.92 -2.61 -22.56
N CYS A 298 2.86 -2.70 -21.61
CA CYS A 298 3.68 -3.91 -21.44
C CYS A 298 2.82 -5.11 -20.98
N ASN A 299 2.74 -6.13 -21.83
CA ASN A 299 1.95 -7.35 -21.59
C ASN A 299 2.78 -8.53 -21.06
N MET A 300 4.04 -8.29 -20.70
CA MET A 300 4.89 -9.23 -19.98
C MET A 300 5.95 -8.46 -19.18
N ILE A 301 6.30 -8.95 -18.00
CA ILE A 301 7.32 -8.34 -17.13
C ILE A 301 8.51 -9.29 -16.99
N PHE A 302 9.72 -8.78 -17.21
CA PHE A 302 10.96 -9.41 -16.77
C PHE A 302 11.41 -8.72 -15.50
N PHE A 303 11.40 -9.47 -14.40
CA PHE A 303 11.75 -8.96 -13.09
C PHE A 303 13.08 -9.58 -12.67
N ILE A 304 14.15 -8.77 -12.67
CA ILE A 304 15.50 -9.22 -12.32
C ILE A 304 15.73 -8.96 -10.83
N THR A 305 16.26 -9.95 -10.12
CA THR A 305 16.50 -9.82 -8.68
C THR A 305 17.69 -10.65 -8.19
N GLY A 306 18.55 -10.03 -7.38
CA GLY A 306 19.64 -10.73 -6.70
C GLY A 306 19.23 -11.38 -5.39
N ASN A 307 18.25 -10.80 -4.68
CA ASN A 307 17.80 -11.32 -3.39
C ASN A 307 16.62 -12.30 -3.50
N GLY A 308 15.99 -12.39 -4.68
CA GLY A 308 14.83 -13.23 -4.90
C GLY A 308 13.52 -12.50 -4.59
N SER A 309 13.34 -11.31 -5.16
CA SER A 309 12.07 -10.60 -5.04
C SER A 309 10.93 -11.40 -5.65
N ILE A 310 9.79 -11.49 -4.96
CA ILE A 310 8.62 -12.22 -5.46
C ILE A 310 7.57 -11.33 -6.15
N THR A 311 7.87 -10.05 -6.36
CA THR A 311 6.98 -9.05 -6.96
C THR A 311 6.30 -9.58 -8.24
N ASN A 312 4.97 -9.44 -8.32
CA ASN A 312 4.18 -9.70 -9.54
C ASN A 312 3.08 -8.64 -9.68
N PHE A 313 2.51 -8.54 -10.88
CA PHE A 313 1.43 -7.62 -11.20
C PHE A 313 0.09 -8.36 -11.44
N PRO A 314 -1.08 -7.82 -11.05
CA PRO A 314 -2.31 -8.62 -10.99
C PRO A 314 -2.78 -9.25 -12.31
N PHE A 315 -2.58 -8.57 -13.44
CA PHE A 315 -3.07 -9.04 -14.75
C PHE A 315 -1.98 -9.14 -15.82
N VAL A 316 -0.70 -9.01 -15.46
CA VAL A 316 0.43 -9.13 -16.38
C VAL A 316 1.40 -10.20 -15.86
N PRO A 317 1.73 -11.23 -16.66
CA PRO A 317 2.61 -12.28 -16.22
C PRO A 317 4.03 -11.76 -16.01
N THR A 318 4.63 -12.16 -14.88
CA THR A 318 5.99 -11.79 -14.48
C THR A 318 6.89 -13.02 -14.53
N ILE A 319 7.96 -12.94 -15.32
CA ILE A 319 9.08 -13.90 -15.33
C ILE A 319 10.15 -13.38 -14.38
N LYS A 320 10.40 -14.10 -13.29
CA LYS A 320 11.39 -13.73 -12.28
C LYS A 320 12.75 -14.38 -12.55
N ILE A 321 13.79 -13.56 -12.60
CA ILE A 321 15.15 -13.94 -13.02
C ILE A 321 16.10 -13.69 -11.85
N VAL A 322 16.67 -14.77 -11.30
CA VAL A 322 17.61 -14.69 -10.18
C VAL A 322 19.06 -14.72 -10.66
N THR A 323 19.89 -13.85 -10.09
CA THR A 323 21.28 -13.60 -10.54
C THR A 323 22.30 -14.66 -10.14
N THR A 324 21.99 -15.53 -9.17
CA THR A 324 22.91 -16.54 -8.64
C THR A 324 22.22 -17.90 -8.45
N SER A 325 22.94 -18.99 -8.75
CA SER A 325 22.39 -20.35 -8.70
C SER A 325 22.04 -20.79 -7.29
N GLU A 326 22.84 -20.42 -6.28
CA GLU A 326 22.55 -20.72 -4.88
C GLU A 326 21.18 -20.13 -4.45
N ARG A 327 20.94 -18.85 -4.77
CA ARG A 327 19.66 -18.20 -4.46
C ARG A 327 18.52 -18.82 -5.26
N TYR A 328 18.74 -19.18 -6.52
CA TYR A 328 17.73 -19.88 -7.31
C TYR A 328 17.33 -21.21 -6.68
N HIS A 329 18.29 -22.01 -6.19
CA HIS A 329 17.99 -23.29 -5.55
C HIS A 329 17.20 -23.13 -4.25
N LEU A 330 17.50 -22.08 -3.46
CA LEU A 330 16.74 -21.75 -2.25
C LEU A 330 15.30 -21.35 -2.56
N LEU A 331 15.07 -20.60 -3.64
CA LEU A 331 13.79 -19.99 -4.01
C LEU A 331 13.16 -20.61 -5.25
N ASN A 332 13.49 -21.86 -5.57
CA ASN A 332 13.12 -22.47 -6.85
C ASN A 332 11.60 -22.65 -7.03
N LYS A 333 10.81 -22.56 -5.96
CA LYS A 333 9.34 -22.58 -6.05
C LYS A 333 8.77 -21.25 -6.53
N ASP A 334 9.49 -20.16 -6.31
CA ASP A 334 9.06 -18.81 -6.60
C ASP A 334 9.76 -18.21 -7.83
N MET A 335 10.95 -18.70 -8.21
CA MET A 335 11.80 -18.08 -9.24
C MET A 335 11.80 -18.83 -10.57
N ASP A 336 11.47 -18.16 -11.68
CA ASP A 336 11.30 -18.81 -12.98
C ASP A 336 12.64 -19.19 -13.63
N VAL A 337 13.62 -18.28 -13.61
CA VAL A 337 14.89 -18.40 -14.37
C VAL A 337 16.11 -18.29 -13.45
N ASN A 338 17.09 -19.17 -13.65
CA ASN A 338 18.41 -19.09 -13.03
C ASN A 338 19.42 -18.42 -13.98
N ALA A 339 19.65 -17.12 -13.83
CA ALA A 339 20.71 -16.43 -14.57
C ALA A 339 22.12 -16.71 -13.99
N GLY A 340 22.19 -17.19 -12.74
CA GLY A 340 23.45 -17.58 -12.11
C GLY A 340 24.20 -18.70 -12.82
N ALA A 341 23.49 -19.52 -13.61
CA ALA A 341 24.10 -20.53 -14.46
C ALA A 341 25.15 -19.95 -15.44
N TYR A 342 25.03 -18.67 -15.80
CA TYR A 342 26.07 -17.99 -16.59
C TYR A 342 27.40 -17.90 -15.83
N LEU A 343 27.33 -17.60 -14.53
CA LEU A 343 28.49 -17.54 -13.64
C LEU A 343 29.10 -18.94 -13.42
N ASP A 344 28.29 -19.99 -13.57
CA ASP A 344 28.71 -21.40 -13.46
C ASP A 344 29.26 -21.97 -14.78
N GLY A 345 29.26 -21.18 -15.87
CA GLY A 345 29.88 -21.53 -17.15
C GLY A 345 28.93 -21.85 -18.30
N THR A 346 27.61 -21.77 -18.11
CA THR A 346 26.66 -21.86 -19.24
C THR A 346 26.78 -20.63 -20.12
N SER A 347 26.70 -20.79 -21.44
CA SER A 347 26.79 -19.65 -22.35
C SER A 347 25.54 -18.75 -22.26
N MET A 348 25.72 -17.45 -22.52
CA MET A 348 24.58 -16.50 -22.56
C MET A 348 23.60 -16.84 -23.70
N ASP A 349 24.08 -17.41 -24.81
CA ASP A 349 23.24 -17.79 -25.94
C ASP A 349 22.33 -18.98 -25.60
N ASP A 350 22.84 -19.98 -24.88
CA ASP A 350 22.04 -21.12 -24.43
C ASP A 350 20.97 -20.66 -23.43
N LEU A 351 21.36 -19.89 -22.41
CA LEU A 351 20.42 -19.34 -21.42
C LEU A 351 19.38 -18.40 -22.06
N GLY A 352 19.83 -17.56 -22.99
CA GLY A 352 18.97 -16.66 -23.75
C GLY A 352 17.94 -17.42 -24.58
N SER A 353 18.36 -18.48 -25.27
CA SER A 353 17.46 -19.33 -26.05
C SER A 353 16.40 -20.01 -25.17
N ASP A 354 16.81 -20.56 -24.02
CA ASP A 354 15.90 -21.18 -23.06
C ASP A 354 14.89 -20.19 -22.51
N MET A 355 15.35 -18.99 -22.11
CA MET A 355 14.47 -17.94 -21.60
C MET A 355 13.53 -17.40 -22.68
N PHE A 356 13.99 -17.23 -23.93
CA PHE A 356 13.13 -16.82 -25.05
C PHE A 356 12.02 -17.85 -25.33
N ASN A 357 12.33 -19.14 -25.25
CA ASN A 357 11.33 -20.21 -25.37
C ASN A 357 10.33 -20.17 -24.21
N LEU A 358 10.79 -19.94 -22.97
CA LEU A 358 9.93 -19.76 -21.80
C LEU A 358 9.01 -18.54 -21.96
N THR A 359 9.55 -17.42 -22.44
CA THR A 359 8.80 -16.20 -22.78
C THR A 359 7.65 -16.51 -23.74
N CYS A 360 7.91 -17.23 -24.83
CA CYS A 360 6.87 -17.61 -25.79
C CYS A 360 5.78 -18.48 -25.13
N LYS A 361 6.16 -19.46 -24.29
CA LYS A 361 5.21 -20.32 -23.58
C LYS A 361 4.33 -19.55 -22.61
N ILE A 362 4.93 -18.66 -21.82
CA ILE A 362 4.20 -17.85 -20.83
C ILE A 362 3.27 -16.86 -21.54
N ALA A 363 3.72 -16.19 -22.60
CA ALA A 363 2.87 -15.34 -23.43
C ALA A 363 1.67 -16.12 -24.03
N SER A 364 1.89 -17.40 -24.36
CA SER A 364 0.86 -18.30 -24.90
C SER A 364 -0.12 -18.86 -23.86
N GLY A 365 0.07 -18.57 -22.57
CA GLY A 365 -0.86 -18.95 -21.49
C GLY A 365 -0.28 -19.89 -20.42
N GLU A 366 0.98 -20.30 -20.52
CA GLU A 366 1.63 -20.98 -19.40
C GLU A 366 1.76 -20.00 -18.21
N ARG A 367 1.34 -20.42 -17.02
CA ARG A 367 1.42 -19.59 -15.81
C ARG A 367 2.85 -19.55 -15.27
N SER A 368 3.37 -18.36 -15.02
CA SER A 368 4.63 -18.17 -14.29
C SER A 368 4.49 -18.63 -12.83
N LYS A 369 5.62 -18.78 -12.12
CA LYS A 369 5.60 -19.17 -10.70
C LYS A 369 4.88 -18.14 -9.83
N GLY A 370 4.99 -16.85 -10.15
CA GLY A 370 4.28 -15.78 -9.44
C GLY A 370 2.77 -15.90 -9.56
N GLU A 371 2.28 -16.17 -10.77
CA GLU A 371 0.85 -16.39 -11.00
C GLU A 371 0.33 -17.62 -10.25
N LYS A 372 1.12 -18.70 -10.21
CA LYS A 372 0.77 -19.92 -9.46
C LYS A 372 0.72 -19.68 -7.95
N ALA A 373 1.55 -18.78 -7.44
CA ALA A 373 1.55 -18.38 -6.02
C ALA A 373 0.36 -17.50 -5.63
N ALA A 374 -0.43 -17.01 -6.60
CA ALA A 374 -1.53 -16.06 -6.38
C ALA A 374 -1.10 -14.80 -5.62
N HIS A 375 0.15 -14.38 -5.79
CA HIS A 375 0.73 -13.17 -5.22
C HIS A 375 0.86 -12.09 -6.30
N ALA A 376 0.29 -10.91 -6.07
CA ALA A 376 0.41 -9.74 -6.93
C ALA A 376 0.09 -8.45 -6.17
N GLN A 377 0.72 -7.35 -6.56
CA GLN A 377 0.61 -6.06 -5.89
C GLN A 377 0.63 -4.92 -6.89
N VAL A 378 0.11 -3.76 -6.50
CA VAL A 378 0.10 -2.55 -7.31
C VAL A 378 0.49 -1.36 -6.43
N SER A 379 1.41 -0.55 -6.94
CA SER A 379 1.66 0.81 -6.45
C SER A 379 1.77 1.72 -7.66
N ILE A 380 1.15 2.89 -7.64
CA ILE A 380 1.28 3.90 -8.70
C ILE A 380 2.24 4.97 -8.21
N TRP A 381 3.04 5.58 -9.09
CA TRP A 381 3.99 6.62 -8.69
C TRP A 381 3.31 7.73 -7.89
N ARG A 382 3.70 7.81 -6.63
CA ARG A 382 2.97 8.51 -5.58
C ARG A 382 2.99 10.02 -5.76
N THR A 383 1.90 10.67 -5.35
CA THR A 383 1.88 12.11 -5.15
C THR A 383 2.79 12.46 -3.97
N TRP A 384 3.67 13.42 -4.23
CA TRP A 384 4.62 13.97 -3.28
C TRP A 384 4.39 15.47 -3.16
N ARG A 385 4.49 16.00 -1.93
CA ARG A 385 3.99 17.34 -1.59
C ARG A 385 4.87 18.48 -2.12
N GLN A 386 6.18 18.28 -2.19
CA GLN A 386 7.10 19.37 -2.51
C GLN A 386 7.18 19.58 -4.02
N THR A 387 7.06 20.84 -4.43
CA THR A 387 7.16 21.29 -5.83
C THR A 387 8.28 22.30 -6.05
N SER A 388 8.99 22.67 -4.98
CA SER A 388 10.20 23.50 -5.00
C SER A 388 11.03 23.26 -3.73
N THR A 389 12.21 23.87 -3.65
CA THR A 389 13.05 23.87 -2.42
C THR A 389 12.68 24.96 -1.41
N ASP A 390 11.70 25.82 -1.69
CA ASP A 390 11.49 27.08 -0.95
C ASP A 390 11.09 26.83 0.51
N HIS A 391 10.31 25.79 0.77
CA HIS A 391 9.85 25.44 2.12
C HIS A 391 10.77 24.45 2.84
N LEU A 392 11.81 23.96 2.18
CA LEU A 392 12.67 22.92 2.73
C LEU A 392 13.36 23.31 4.05
N PRO A 393 13.87 24.55 4.24
CA PRO A 393 14.43 24.98 5.52
C PRO A 393 13.42 24.92 6.67
N ASP A 394 12.18 25.37 6.43
CA ASP A 394 11.13 25.38 7.45
C ASP A 394 10.71 23.96 7.82
N LEU A 395 10.57 23.09 6.83
CA LEU A 395 10.22 21.67 7.03
C LEU A 395 11.30 20.91 7.79
N LYS A 396 12.58 21.15 7.49
CA LYS A 396 13.71 20.52 8.20
C LYS A 396 13.84 20.98 9.66
N ASN A 397 13.42 22.21 9.95
CA ASN A 397 13.53 22.81 11.29
C ASN A 397 12.20 22.79 12.07
N ARG A 398 11.18 22.09 11.58
CA ARG A 398 9.88 21.99 12.24
C ARG A 398 10.07 21.35 13.63
N PRO A 399 9.58 21.98 14.71
CA PRO A 399 9.76 21.46 16.05
C PRO A 399 8.95 20.18 16.24
N GLU A 400 9.55 19.20 16.92
CA GLU A 400 8.81 18.00 17.31
C GLU A 400 7.87 18.28 18.50
N PRO A 401 6.65 17.74 18.49
CA PRO A 401 5.73 17.84 19.61
C PRO A 401 6.32 17.26 20.92
N ARG A 402 6.01 17.91 22.05
CA ARG A 402 6.62 17.60 23.36
C ARG A 402 6.01 16.42 24.12
N GLY A 403 4.89 15.86 23.65
CA GLY A 403 4.17 14.77 24.33
C GLY A 403 3.37 15.19 25.57
N VAL A 404 3.19 16.49 25.81
CA VAL A 404 2.45 17.02 26.97
C VAL A 404 1.00 17.31 26.58
N PRO A 405 -0.02 16.81 27.33
CA PRO A 405 -1.43 17.04 26.99
C PRO A 405 -1.82 18.51 27.10
N LEU A 406 -2.84 18.92 26.34
CA LEU A 406 -3.45 20.24 26.44
C LEU A 406 -4.38 20.31 27.65
N ALA A 407 -4.43 21.48 28.29
CA ALA A 407 -5.47 21.79 29.24
C ALA A 407 -6.78 22.07 28.50
N ILE A 408 -7.84 21.37 28.88
CA ILE A 408 -9.19 21.55 28.33
C ILE A 408 -10.18 21.85 29.45
N GLN A 409 -11.34 22.39 29.10
CA GLN A 409 -12.48 22.44 30.02
C GLN A 409 -12.97 21.00 30.24
N VAL A 410 -13.27 20.64 31.48
CA VAL A 410 -13.71 19.28 31.84
C VAL A 410 -15.08 19.34 32.50
N LEU A 411 -15.90 18.32 32.25
CA LEU A 411 -17.16 18.12 32.95
C LEU A 411 -16.95 17.08 34.05
N ASP A 412 -17.69 17.22 35.15
CA ASP A 412 -17.79 16.15 36.15
C ASP A 412 -18.35 14.90 35.46
N ALA A 413 -17.61 13.80 35.54
CA ALA A 413 -17.97 12.56 34.88
C ALA A 413 -18.53 11.56 35.89
N ASP A 414 -19.60 10.86 35.49
CA ASP A 414 -20.14 9.75 36.27
C ASP A 414 -19.13 8.59 36.33
N GLU A 415 -19.12 7.87 37.45
CA GLU A 415 -18.28 6.67 37.58
C GLU A 415 -18.79 5.57 36.65
N HIS A 416 -18.00 5.29 35.61
CA HIS A 416 -18.22 4.20 34.68
C HIS A 416 -17.06 3.20 34.70
N SER A 417 -17.39 1.94 34.39
CA SER A 417 -16.40 0.88 34.24
C SER A 417 -16.71 0.03 33.01
N PHE A 418 -15.70 -0.68 32.53
CA PHE A 418 -15.80 -1.64 31.43
C PHE A 418 -15.09 -2.95 31.79
N GLU A 419 -15.48 -4.04 31.15
CA GLU A 419 -14.81 -5.33 31.33
C GLU A 419 -13.48 -5.35 30.56
N ALA A 420 -12.36 -5.28 31.27
CA ALA A 420 -11.03 -5.25 30.68
C ALA A 420 -10.31 -6.60 30.79
N ILE A 421 -9.36 -6.86 29.89
CA ILE A 421 -8.41 -7.96 30.02
C ILE A 421 -7.20 -7.45 30.79
N ARG A 422 -6.87 -8.08 31.91
CA ARG A 422 -5.68 -7.74 32.69
C ARG A 422 -4.42 -8.23 31.98
N THR A 423 -3.44 -7.34 31.83
CA THR A 423 -2.10 -7.63 31.30
C THR A 423 -1.05 -7.44 32.39
N ARG A 424 0.22 -7.70 32.08
CA ARG A 424 1.33 -7.43 33.01
C ARG A 424 1.49 -5.92 33.28
N ASP A 425 1.24 -5.12 32.26
CA ASP A 425 1.54 -3.68 32.24
C ASP A 425 0.28 -2.80 32.38
N GLY A 426 -0.90 -3.41 32.58
CA GLY A 426 -2.15 -2.68 32.82
C GLY A 426 -3.39 -3.45 32.36
N PHE A 427 -4.17 -2.80 31.50
CA PHE A 427 -5.43 -3.30 30.97
C PHE A 427 -5.46 -3.13 29.46
N THR A 428 -6.15 -4.05 28.78
CA THR A 428 -6.45 -3.95 27.35
C THR A 428 -7.90 -4.33 27.07
N THR A 429 -8.44 -3.85 25.95
CA THR A 429 -9.82 -4.16 25.52
C THR A 429 -9.88 -5.42 24.64
N ASP A 430 -8.75 -5.89 24.09
CA ASP A 430 -8.71 -7.06 23.20
C ASP A 430 -7.31 -7.72 23.20
N ARG A 431 -7.20 -8.92 22.66
CA ARG A 431 -5.92 -9.60 22.39
C ARG A 431 -5.90 -10.09 20.94
N LEU A 432 -4.94 -9.60 20.16
CA LEU A 432 -4.75 -10.01 18.77
C LEU A 432 -3.33 -10.48 18.48
N GLY A 433 -3.20 -11.35 17.48
CA GLY A 433 -1.93 -11.70 16.86
C GLY A 433 -1.66 -10.77 15.68
N LEU A 434 -0.49 -10.12 15.64
CA LEU A 434 -0.14 -9.18 14.57
C LEU A 434 0.99 -9.74 13.70
N ILE A 435 0.77 -9.81 12.38
CA ILE A 435 1.84 -9.98 11.40
C ILE A 435 2.12 -8.61 10.77
N LEU A 436 3.26 -8.02 11.10
CA LEU A 436 3.63 -6.69 10.64
C LEU A 436 4.65 -6.82 9.49
N PRO A 437 4.25 -6.66 8.22
CA PRO A 437 5.20 -6.63 7.12
C PRO A 437 6.09 -5.38 7.23
N THR A 438 7.34 -5.46 6.78
CA THR A 438 8.27 -4.32 6.70
C THR A 438 8.32 -3.67 5.32
N SER A 439 7.62 -4.25 4.34
CA SER A 439 7.54 -3.73 2.97
C SER A 439 6.25 -4.16 2.28
N LEU A 440 5.91 -3.49 1.17
CA LEU A 440 4.77 -3.88 0.36
C LEU A 440 4.90 -5.33 -0.14
N CYS A 441 6.09 -5.74 -0.59
CA CYS A 441 6.39 -7.08 -1.11
C CYS A 441 5.99 -8.21 -0.13
N SER A 442 6.20 -8.03 1.18
CA SER A 442 5.80 -8.99 2.20
C SER A 442 4.34 -8.84 2.67
N GLY A 443 3.67 -7.74 2.31
CA GLY A 443 2.31 -7.42 2.76
C GLY A 443 1.25 -8.46 2.38
N GLN A 444 1.26 -8.98 1.16
CA GLN A 444 0.29 -10.01 0.77
C GLN A 444 0.57 -11.36 1.45
N ILE A 445 1.84 -11.71 1.66
CA ILE A 445 2.19 -12.92 2.42
C ILE A 445 1.72 -12.77 3.87
N ALA A 446 1.86 -11.58 4.47
CA ALA A 446 1.34 -11.30 5.81
C ALA A 446 -0.19 -11.50 5.86
N LEU A 447 -0.93 -11.06 4.84
CA LEU A 447 -2.37 -11.32 4.72
C LEU A 447 -2.68 -12.82 4.58
N MET A 448 -1.91 -13.56 3.77
CA MET A 448 -2.04 -15.02 3.64
C MET A 448 -1.79 -15.74 4.98
N ALA A 449 -0.78 -15.31 5.73
CA ALA A 449 -0.46 -15.84 7.05
C ALA A 449 -1.60 -15.55 8.05
N ALA A 450 -2.07 -14.31 8.13
CA ALA A 450 -3.18 -13.92 9.00
C ALA A 450 -4.45 -14.72 8.69
N LYS A 451 -4.78 -14.90 7.41
CA LYS A 451 -5.92 -15.72 6.96
C LYS A 451 -5.75 -17.18 7.40
N ARG A 452 -4.60 -17.80 7.11
CA ARG A 452 -4.30 -19.20 7.47
C ARG A 452 -4.39 -19.44 8.98
N LEU A 453 -3.87 -18.52 9.79
CA LEU A 453 -3.94 -18.58 11.25
C LEU A 453 -5.38 -18.44 11.78
N THR A 454 -6.16 -17.54 11.17
CA THR A 454 -7.57 -17.32 11.52
C THR A 454 -8.42 -18.53 11.18
N GLU A 455 -8.26 -19.12 9.98
CA GLU A 455 -8.98 -20.32 9.55
C GLU A 455 -8.69 -21.53 10.44
N LYS A 456 -7.49 -21.61 11.03
CA LYS A 456 -7.11 -22.65 12.00
C LYS A 456 -7.65 -22.42 13.42
N GLY A 457 -8.19 -21.23 13.72
CA GLY A 457 -8.69 -20.88 15.05
C GLY A 457 -7.60 -20.86 16.13
N LEU A 458 -6.34 -20.60 15.75
CA LEU A 458 -5.20 -20.71 16.65
C LEU A 458 -5.29 -19.67 17.78
N GLY A 459 -5.13 -20.12 19.04
CA GLY A 459 -5.14 -19.23 20.21
C GLY A 459 -6.53 -18.76 20.67
N HIS A 460 -7.62 -19.20 20.03
CA HIS A 460 -8.98 -18.82 20.42
C HIS A 460 -9.31 -19.22 21.88
N ASP A 461 -8.85 -20.40 22.32
CA ASP A 461 -8.96 -20.86 23.71
C ASP A 461 -8.13 -20.03 24.70
N LYS A 462 -7.15 -19.25 24.20
CA LYS A 462 -6.33 -18.30 24.96
C LYS A 462 -6.86 -16.87 24.91
N GLY A 463 -8.05 -16.67 24.33
CA GLY A 463 -8.69 -15.37 24.20
C GLY A 463 -8.11 -14.48 23.11
N ILE A 464 -7.43 -15.04 22.11
CA ILE A 464 -7.02 -14.31 20.91
C ILE A 464 -8.25 -14.16 20.01
N SER A 465 -8.64 -12.92 19.73
CA SER A 465 -9.87 -12.63 18.97
C SER A 465 -9.69 -12.78 17.46
N ARG A 466 -8.54 -12.38 16.93
CA ARG A 466 -8.21 -12.45 15.50
C ARG A 466 -6.71 -12.31 15.23
N PHE A 467 -6.31 -12.63 14.01
CA PHE A 467 -5.02 -12.27 13.44
C PHE A 467 -5.18 -11.10 12.48
N VAL A 468 -4.27 -10.13 12.57
CA VAL A 468 -4.27 -8.93 11.72
C VAL A 468 -2.94 -8.86 11.00
N ALA A 469 -2.98 -8.47 9.73
CA ALA A 469 -1.81 -8.02 8.99
C ALA A 469 -2.01 -6.57 8.53
N LEU A 470 -0.93 -5.80 8.52
CA LEU A 470 -0.95 -4.37 8.20
C LEU A 470 -0.07 -4.09 6.96
N PRO A 471 -0.50 -4.50 5.74
CA PRO A 471 0.24 -4.26 4.51
C PRO A 471 0.30 -2.76 4.19
N HIS A 472 1.46 -2.28 3.73
CA HIS A 472 1.69 -0.87 3.44
C HIS A 472 2.71 -0.67 2.31
N THR A 473 2.79 0.55 1.76
CA THR A 473 3.71 0.92 0.67
C THR A 473 5.11 1.33 1.13
N GLU A 474 5.31 1.62 2.41
CA GLU A 474 6.62 2.05 2.94
C GLU A 474 7.65 0.92 3.09
N GLY A 475 8.87 1.29 3.44
CA GLY A 475 10.00 0.38 3.71
C GLY A 475 10.89 0.08 2.50
N CYS A 476 10.37 0.22 1.28
CA CYS A 476 11.12 0.08 0.04
C CYS A 476 10.97 1.32 -0.86
N GLY A 477 12.06 1.74 -1.52
CA GLY A 477 12.01 2.77 -2.56
C GLY A 477 11.42 4.13 -2.14
N VAL A 478 11.36 4.43 -0.85
CA VAL A 478 11.04 5.77 -0.32
C VAL A 478 12.29 6.29 0.37
N SER A 479 12.62 7.57 0.16
CA SER A 479 13.84 8.18 0.69
C SER A 479 13.55 9.40 1.55
N GLY A 480 14.42 9.59 2.55
CA GLY A 480 14.42 10.75 3.43
C GLY A 480 14.43 10.32 4.90
N GLU A 481 15.40 10.84 5.65
CA GLU A 481 15.58 10.53 7.08
C GLU A 481 14.32 10.85 7.90
N ALA A 482 13.61 11.94 7.57
CA ALA A 482 12.37 12.31 8.23
C ALA A 482 11.26 11.28 8.00
N THR A 483 11.16 10.72 6.78
CA THR A 483 10.16 9.71 6.42
C THR A 483 10.49 8.36 7.06
N GLU A 484 11.78 7.99 7.12
CA GLU A 484 12.23 6.79 7.83
C GLU A 484 11.92 6.88 9.33
N ARG A 485 12.21 8.01 9.99
CA ARG A 485 11.83 8.22 11.41
C ARG A 485 10.33 8.16 11.65
N LEU A 486 9.54 8.75 10.74
CA LEU A 486 8.08 8.75 10.79
C LEU A 486 7.53 7.33 10.69
N TYR A 487 7.95 6.59 9.66
CA TYR A 487 7.61 5.19 9.45
C TYR A 487 7.99 4.32 10.65
N THR A 488 9.24 4.39 11.10
CA THR A 488 9.74 3.62 12.23
C THR A 488 8.96 3.92 13.50
N ARG A 489 8.71 5.20 13.82
CA ARG A 489 7.91 5.57 15.01
C ARG A 489 6.53 4.91 14.98
N THR A 490 5.82 5.02 13.86
CA THR A 490 4.46 4.46 13.76
C THR A 490 4.48 2.93 13.77
N MET A 491 5.45 2.28 13.12
CA MET A 491 5.66 0.82 13.19
C MET A 491 5.88 0.33 14.62
N LEU A 492 6.75 0.99 15.39
CA LEU A 492 7.01 0.65 16.79
C LEU A 492 5.78 0.87 17.67
N GLY A 493 4.97 1.90 17.36
CA GLY A 493 3.66 2.12 17.96
C GLY A 493 2.74 0.89 17.81
N TYR A 494 2.70 0.30 16.62
CA TYR A 494 1.95 -0.94 16.38
C TYR A 494 2.57 -2.17 17.06
N LEU A 495 3.89 -2.32 17.05
CA LEU A 495 4.56 -3.44 17.73
C LEU A 495 4.26 -3.45 19.24
N THR A 496 4.11 -2.27 19.84
CA THR A 496 3.86 -2.09 21.27
C THR A 496 2.41 -1.76 21.60
N HIS A 497 1.50 -1.87 20.62
CA HIS A 497 0.12 -1.46 20.78
C HIS A 497 -0.58 -2.33 21.85
N PRO A 498 -1.35 -1.74 22.78
CA PRO A 498 -2.02 -2.48 23.86
C PRO A 498 -2.93 -3.65 23.45
N LEU A 499 -3.46 -3.64 22.21
CA LEU A 499 -4.31 -4.72 21.69
C LEU A 499 -3.48 -5.93 21.23
N VAL A 500 -2.23 -5.71 20.84
CA VAL A 500 -1.32 -6.72 20.31
C VAL A 500 -0.78 -7.56 21.45
N HIS A 501 -1.18 -8.83 21.50
CA HIS A 501 -0.66 -9.78 22.50
C HIS A 501 0.69 -10.36 22.08
N THR A 502 0.83 -10.68 20.80
CA THR A 502 2.10 -11.13 20.22
C THR A 502 2.19 -10.69 18.77
N CYS A 503 3.40 -10.34 18.33
CA CYS A 503 3.65 -9.86 16.99
C CYS A 503 4.82 -10.60 16.35
N LEU A 504 4.74 -10.78 15.04
CA LEU A 504 5.83 -11.22 14.19
C LEU A 504 6.06 -10.18 13.09
N LEU A 505 7.32 -9.78 12.90
CA LEU A 505 7.73 -9.00 11.75
C LEU A 505 8.06 -9.91 10.57
N LEU A 506 7.52 -9.55 9.41
CA LEU A 506 7.72 -10.28 8.16
C LEU A 506 8.42 -9.39 7.14
N GLU A 507 9.71 -9.63 6.96
CA GLU A 507 10.48 -8.96 5.93
C GLU A 507 10.39 -9.68 4.59
N HIS A 508 10.63 -8.94 3.52
CA HIS A 508 10.93 -9.57 2.26
C HIS A 508 12.41 -9.95 2.18
N GLY A 509 13.29 -8.99 2.49
CA GLY A 509 14.74 -9.11 2.67
C GLY A 509 15.57 -8.08 1.88
N CYS A 510 14.97 -7.32 0.94
CA CYS A 510 15.68 -6.35 0.07
C CYS A 510 15.33 -4.87 0.34
N GLU A 511 14.36 -4.62 1.21
CA GLU A 511 13.95 -3.31 1.70
C GLU A 511 15.06 -2.59 2.49
N LYS A 512 14.87 -1.29 2.72
CA LYS A 512 15.79 -0.49 3.55
C LYS A 512 15.59 -0.80 5.04
N THR A 513 14.34 -0.96 5.47
CA THR A 513 13.94 -1.17 6.86
C THR A 513 13.73 -2.66 7.17
N HIS A 514 14.74 -3.48 6.87
CA HIS A 514 14.72 -4.92 7.14
C HIS A 514 14.71 -5.24 8.65
N ASN A 515 14.55 -6.50 9.02
CA ASN A 515 14.42 -6.95 10.41
C ASN A 515 15.56 -6.46 11.31
N ASP A 516 16.82 -6.53 10.87
CA ASP A 516 17.96 -6.05 11.68
C ASP A 516 17.91 -4.53 11.94
N TYR A 517 17.39 -3.72 11.00
CA TYR A 517 17.17 -2.30 11.22
C TYR A 517 16.14 -2.08 12.34
N ILE A 518 15.01 -2.80 12.29
CA ILE A 518 13.98 -2.69 13.34
C ILE A 518 14.49 -3.20 14.70
N ARG A 519 15.31 -4.26 14.73
CA ARG A 519 15.96 -4.72 15.97
C ARG A 519 16.78 -3.61 16.62
N HIS A 520 17.60 -2.92 15.83
CA HIS A 520 18.41 -1.82 16.33
C HIS A 520 17.54 -0.67 16.88
N GLU A 521 16.48 -0.30 16.17
CA GLU A 521 15.54 0.74 16.61
C GLU A 521 14.78 0.35 17.90
N LEU A 522 14.49 -0.94 18.10
CA LEU A 522 13.91 -1.46 19.34
C LEU A 522 14.91 -1.39 20.50
N ASP A 523 16.15 -1.83 20.29
CA ASP A 523 17.22 -1.80 21.29
C ASP A 523 17.51 -0.37 21.76
N ASP A 524 17.58 0.59 20.83
CA ASP A 524 17.80 2.01 21.13
C ASP A 524 16.69 2.63 22.00
N ARG A 525 15.49 2.03 21.97
CA ARG A 525 14.33 2.42 22.80
C ARG A 525 14.14 1.52 24.03
N GLY A 526 15.06 0.60 24.28
CA GLY A 526 15.03 -0.31 25.44
C GLY A 526 13.94 -1.37 25.35
N ILE A 527 13.45 -1.69 24.15
CA ILE A 527 12.45 -2.74 23.90
C ILE A 527 13.19 -3.99 23.43
N SER A 528 13.06 -5.10 24.17
CA SER A 528 13.76 -6.35 23.84
C SER A 528 13.27 -6.95 22.50
N PRO A 529 14.15 -7.16 21.50
CA PRO A 529 13.78 -7.78 20.22
C PRO A 529 13.26 -9.22 20.35
N ASP A 530 13.67 -9.93 21.41
CA ASP A 530 13.21 -11.29 21.74
C ASP A 530 11.71 -11.38 22.08
N ALA A 531 11.04 -10.24 22.28
CA ALA A 531 9.59 -10.18 22.47
C ALA A 531 8.80 -10.40 21.17
N PHE A 532 9.47 -10.44 20.02
CA PHE A 532 8.85 -10.49 18.70
C PHE A 532 9.31 -11.70 17.88
N GLY A 533 8.44 -12.14 16.97
CA GLY A 533 8.77 -13.10 15.93
C GLY A 533 9.46 -12.42 14.75
N TRP A 534 10.33 -13.15 14.07
CA TRP A 534 11.08 -12.64 12.93
C TRP A 534 11.11 -13.66 11.80
N ALA A 535 10.61 -13.25 10.63
CA ALA A 535 10.58 -14.08 9.43
C ALA A 535 10.99 -13.27 8.20
N SER A 536 11.51 -13.96 7.19
CA SER A 536 12.07 -13.38 5.97
C SER A 536 11.78 -14.27 4.79
N VAL A 537 11.03 -13.76 3.81
CA VAL A 537 10.65 -14.53 2.62
C VAL A 537 11.89 -15.03 1.86
N GLN A 538 12.88 -14.15 1.67
CA GLN A 538 14.05 -14.43 0.87
C GLN A 538 15.09 -15.30 1.59
N LEU A 539 15.15 -15.24 2.92
CA LEU A 539 16.09 -16.04 3.72
C LEU A 539 15.51 -17.37 4.17
N ASP A 540 14.19 -17.47 4.38
CA ASP A 540 13.53 -18.68 4.90
C ASP A 540 13.08 -19.65 3.80
N GLY A 541 13.41 -19.39 2.53
CA GLY A 541 13.16 -20.34 1.42
C GLY A 541 11.83 -20.15 0.67
N GLY A 542 11.33 -18.91 0.62
CA GLY A 542 10.19 -18.54 -0.21
C GLY A 542 8.85 -18.51 0.52
N ILE A 543 7.77 -18.37 -0.25
CA ILE A 543 6.43 -18.06 0.29
C ILE A 543 5.92 -19.18 1.22
N GLU A 544 5.92 -20.43 0.77
CA GLU A 544 5.37 -21.54 1.57
C GLU A 544 6.17 -21.79 2.85
N ALA A 545 7.49 -21.74 2.77
CA ALA A 545 8.36 -21.99 3.91
C ALA A 545 8.21 -20.91 4.99
N VAL A 546 8.07 -19.64 4.58
CA VAL A 546 7.84 -18.55 5.54
C VAL A 546 6.45 -18.62 6.16
N LEU A 547 5.41 -19.03 5.42
CA LEU A 547 4.07 -19.24 5.97
C LEU A 547 4.07 -20.32 7.07
N ASP A 548 4.79 -21.43 6.84
CA ASP A 548 4.94 -22.49 7.84
C ASP A 548 5.71 -22.00 9.09
N LYS A 549 6.76 -21.19 8.90
CA LYS A 549 7.53 -20.58 10.00
C LYS A 549 6.69 -19.62 10.84
N VAL A 550 5.90 -18.76 10.19
CA VAL A 550 5.00 -17.84 10.88
C VAL A 550 3.97 -18.62 11.71
N GLU A 551 3.40 -19.69 11.15
CA GLU A 551 2.47 -20.54 11.87
C GLU A 551 3.11 -21.19 13.11
N ALA A 552 4.31 -21.75 12.96
CA ALA A 552 5.05 -22.36 14.06
C ALA A 552 5.32 -21.35 15.19
N TYR A 553 5.73 -20.12 14.85
CA TYR A 553 5.97 -19.07 15.84
C TYR A 553 4.73 -18.79 16.70
N PHE A 554 3.57 -18.51 16.07
CA PHE A 554 2.36 -18.22 16.82
C PHE A 554 1.87 -19.43 17.63
N PHE A 555 2.02 -20.64 17.09
CA PHE A 555 1.67 -21.85 17.83
C PHE A 555 2.47 -21.97 19.14
N ASP A 556 3.79 -21.76 19.07
CA ASP A 556 4.67 -21.82 20.24
C ASP A 556 4.33 -20.73 21.26
N GLN A 557 4.07 -19.49 20.82
CA GLN A 557 3.67 -18.39 21.70
C GLN A 557 2.36 -18.67 22.47
N PHE A 558 1.35 -19.21 21.78
CA PHE A 558 0.06 -19.45 22.41
C PHE A 558 0.03 -20.72 23.26
N SER A 559 0.89 -21.71 22.98
CA SER A 559 1.05 -22.88 23.85
C SER A 559 1.43 -22.50 25.30
N GLN A 560 2.11 -21.36 25.46
CA GLN A 560 2.58 -20.82 26.74
C GLN A 560 1.66 -19.73 27.31
N THR A 561 0.65 -19.28 26.55
CA THR A 561 -0.22 -18.17 26.93
C THR A 561 -1.35 -18.64 27.86
N PRO A 562 -1.53 -18.06 29.06
CA PRO A 562 -2.65 -18.38 29.93
C PRO A 562 -3.96 -17.77 29.42
N PRO A 563 -5.13 -18.35 29.76
CA PRO A 563 -6.43 -17.76 29.47
C PRO A 563 -6.55 -16.31 29.99
N PRO A 564 -7.33 -15.45 29.32
CA PRO A 564 -7.46 -14.05 29.71
C PRO A 564 -8.18 -13.93 31.06
N LYS A 565 -7.69 -13.04 31.92
CA LYS A 565 -8.38 -12.68 33.15
C LYS A 565 -9.17 -11.39 32.92
N ILE A 566 -10.48 -11.52 32.88
CA ILE A 566 -11.40 -10.40 32.70
C ILE A 566 -11.70 -9.76 34.07
N THR A 567 -11.59 -8.44 34.17
CA THR A 567 -11.87 -7.67 35.39
C THR A 567 -12.44 -6.29 35.04
N PRO A 568 -13.36 -5.74 35.86
CA PRO A 568 -13.78 -4.35 35.72
C PRO A 568 -12.60 -3.37 35.82
N ALA A 569 -12.53 -2.39 34.93
CA ALA A 569 -11.56 -1.30 34.94
C ALA A 569 -12.25 0.06 34.76
N SER A 570 -11.66 1.10 35.32
CA SER A 570 -12.08 2.50 35.13
C SER A 570 -11.80 2.96 33.70
N LEU A 571 -12.61 3.92 33.20
CA LEU A 571 -12.38 4.57 31.90
C LEU A 571 -11.03 5.30 31.81
N SER A 572 -10.38 5.62 32.93
CA SER A 572 -9.01 6.14 32.93
C SER A 572 -7.96 5.21 32.30
N ALA A 573 -8.29 3.93 32.15
CA ALA A 573 -7.45 2.96 31.44
C ALA A 573 -7.62 3.01 29.90
N LEU A 574 -8.54 3.81 29.37
CA LEU A 574 -8.80 3.88 27.93
C LEU A 574 -8.00 5.00 27.25
N GLN A 575 -7.45 4.67 26.09
CA GLN A 575 -6.94 5.60 25.10
C GLN A 575 -7.90 5.57 23.90
N ILE A 576 -8.51 6.69 23.57
CA ILE A 576 -9.57 6.79 22.56
C ILE A 576 -9.10 7.76 21.47
N GLY A 577 -9.19 7.33 20.21
CA GLY A 577 -9.05 8.22 19.07
C GLY A 577 -10.38 8.90 18.77
N LEU A 578 -10.40 10.19 18.50
CA LEU A 578 -11.59 10.92 18.05
C LEU A 578 -11.27 11.72 16.79
N HIS A 579 -12.01 11.46 15.71
CA HIS A 579 -11.83 12.13 14.43
C HIS A 579 -13.18 12.48 13.78
N ALA A 580 -13.19 13.50 12.95
CA ALA A 580 -14.33 13.91 12.15
C ALA A 580 -13.85 14.30 10.75
N SER A 581 -14.55 13.78 9.74
CA SER A 581 -14.31 14.06 8.32
C SER A 581 -15.55 14.66 7.68
N GLY A 582 -15.36 15.57 6.72
CA GLY A 582 -16.43 16.31 6.06
C GLY A 582 -16.99 17.44 6.92
N SER A 583 -18.11 18.01 6.48
CA SER A 583 -18.81 19.07 7.21
C SER A 583 -19.37 18.54 8.53
N ILE A 584 -19.23 19.33 9.59
CA ILE A 584 -19.78 19.04 10.91
C ILE A 584 -20.85 20.07 11.26
N SER A 585 -22.03 19.60 11.71
CA SER A 585 -23.11 20.47 12.20
C SER A 585 -22.85 20.94 13.64
N ASP A 586 -23.51 22.02 14.05
CA ASP A 586 -23.45 22.54 15.42
C ASP A 586 -23.79 21.46 16.47
N ILE A 587 -24.81 20.66 16.19
CA ILE A 587 -25.28 19.57 17.06
C ILE A 587 -24.19 18.51 17.20
N ALA A 588 -23.57 18.11 16.10
CA ALA A 588 -22.48 17.14 16.12
C ALA A 588 -21.25 17.69 16.84
N ALA A 589 -20.85 18.93 16.57
CA ALA A 589 -19.73 19.59 17.23
C ALA A 589 -19.94 19.66 18.75
N GLN A 590 -21.14 20.05 19.19
CA GLN A 590 -21.49 20.09 20.62
C GLN A 590 -21.55 18.68 21.25
N SER A 591 -22.08 17.69 20.53
CA SER A 591 -22.12 16.30 21.02
C SER A 591 -20.70 15.74 21.25
N LEU A 592 -19.78 16.00 20.31
CA LEU A 592 -18.38 15.59 20.43
C LEU A 592 -17.62 16.37 21.51
N ALA A 593 -17.96 17.64 21.73
CA ALA A 593 -17.39 18.45 22.81
C ALA A 593 -17.76 17.86 24.18
N ILE A 594 -19.06 17.59 24.42
CA ILE A 594 -19.54 16.98 25.67
C ILE A 594 -18.87 15.62 25.91
N LEU A 595 -18.76 14.78 24.87
CA LEU A 595 -18.06 13.49 24.95
C LEU A 595 -16.60 13.69 25.37
N SER A 596 -15.90 14.63 24.74
CA SER A 596 -14.47 14.89 25.00
C SER A 596 -14.23 15.36 26.43
N GLN A 597 -15.02 16.31 26.89
CA GLN A 597 -14.94 16.82 28.26
C GLN A 597 -15.23 15.73 29.30
N SER A 598 -16.23 14.88 29.03
CA SER A 598 -16.63 13.78 29.92
C SER A 598 -15.55 12.70 30.00
N LEU A 599 -14.98 12.28 28.85
CA LEU A 599 -13.92 11.26 28.82
C LEU A 599 -12.67 11.74 29.57
N ILE A 600 -12.22 12.98 29.34
CA ILE A 600 -11.08 13.53 30.08
C ILE A 600 -11.40 13.71 31.57
N GLY A 601 -12.64 14.06 31.92
CA GLY A 601 -13.12 14.11 33.31
C GLY A 601 -12.95 12.78 34.07
N THR A 602 -13.02 11.63 33.37
CA THR A 602 -12.75 10.31 33.97
C THR A 602 -11.26 9.96 34.11
N GLY A 603 -10.37 10.79 33.54
CA GLY A 603 -8.94 10.52 33.45
C GLY A 603 -8.51 9.67 32.25
N ALA A 604 -9.40 9.47 31.26
CA ALA A 604 -9.05 8.79 30.01
C ALA A 604 -8.07 9.62 29.17
N THR A 605 -7.44 8.98 28.19
CA THR A 605 -6.63 9.69 27.17
C THR A 605 -7.45 9.84 25.89
N LEU A 606 -7.57 11.06 25.40
CA LEU A 606 -8.23 11.35 24.13
C LEU A 606 -7.19 11.89 23.14
N ILE A 607 -7.11 11.27 21.98
CA ILE A 607 -6.18 11.65 20.91
C ILE A 607 -7.01 12.06 19.70
N VAL A 608 -6.83 13.30 19.27
CA VAL A 608 -7.47 13.84 18.07
C VAL A 608 -6.40 14.20 17.03
N PRO A 609 -6.62 13.97 15.74
CA PRO A 609 -5.70 14.46 14.72
C PRO A 609 -5.93 15.95 14.45
N ASP A 610 -4.87 16.69 14.15
CA ASP A 610 -4.92 18.14 13.88
C ASP A 610 -5.76 18.54 12.65
N ASN A 611 -6.07 17.57 11.78
CA ASN A 611 -6.93 17.73 10.62
C ASN A 611 -8.41 17.37 10.87
N ALA A 612 -8.81 17.07 12.11
CA ALA A 612 -10.21 16.80 12.44
C ALA A 612 -11.09 18.05 12.23
N SER A 613 -12.21 17.92 11.52
CA SER A 613 -13.04 19.08 11.14
C SER A 613 -13.65 19.84 12.33
N PHE A 614 -13.80 19.21 13.51
CA PHE A 614 -14.24 19.92 14.71
C PHE A 614 -13.18 20.87 15.31
N LEU A 615 -11.88 20.71 14.98
CA LEU A 615 -10.82 21.62 15.44
C LEU A 615 -10.80 22.96 14.70
N SER A 616 -11.62 23.11 13.66
CA SER A 616 -11.92 24.42 13.04
C SER A 616 -13.33 24.93 13.37
N HIS A 617 -14.12 24.17 14.15
CA HIS A 617 -15.50 24.51 14.46
C HIS A 617 -15.59 25.39 15.73
N PRO A 618 -16.19 26.60 15.67
CA PRO A 618 -16.20 27.55 16.79
C PRO A 618 -16.78 26.97 18.10
N ILE A 619 -17.89 26.22 18.02
CA ILE A 619 -18.54 25.63 19.19
C ILE A 619 -17.57 24.70 19.92
N TYR A 620 -17.01 23.70 19.22
CA TYR A 620 -16.10 22.73 19.82
C TYR A 620 -14.86 23.41 20.41
N LEU A 621 -14.26 24.36 19.70
CA LEU A 621 -13.10 25.11 20.20
C LEU A 621 -13.44 25.86 21.49
N SER A 622 -14.56 26.59 21.52
CA SER A 622 -14.95 27.38 22.69
C SER A 622 -15.31 26.53 23.90
N GLU A 623 -15.97 25.38 23.69
CA GLU A 623 -16.40 24.48 24.75
C GLU A 623 -15.25 23.61 25.27
N VAL A 624 -14.39 23.07 24.41
CA VAL A 624 -13.32 22.15 24.82
C VAL A 624 -12.04 22.91 25.18
N LEU A 625 -11.54 23.75 24.26
CA LEU A 625 -10.22 24.36 24.39
C LEU A 625 -10.25 25.75 25.05
N GLY A 626 -11.37 26.49 24.95
CA GLY A 626 -11.46 27.86 25.44
C GLY A 626 -10.38 28.75 24.78
N ASP A 627 -9.49 29.32 25.60
CA ASP A 627 -8.37 30.14 25.14
C ASP A 627 -7.11 29.32 24.77
N THR A 628 -7.12 28.00 24.98
CA THR A 628 -5.97 27.13 24.67
C THR A 628 -5.84 26.93 23.16
N PRO A 629 -4.69 27.24 22.54
CA PRO A 629 -4.53 27.07 21.10
C PRO A 629 -4.46 25.57 20.73
N PRO A 630 -5.11 25.14 19.61
CA PRO A 630 -5.11 23.76 19.16
C PRO A 630 -3.78 23.38 18.49
N VAL A 631 -2.71 23.28 19.27
CA VAL A 631 -1.38 22.90 18.78
C VAL A 631 -1.11 21.40 18.96
N SER A 632 -0.44 20.79 18.00
CA SER A 632 -0.07 19.37 18.06
C SER A 632 0.86 19.09 19.25
N THR A 633 0.44 18.14 20.08
CA THR A 633 1.16 17.67 21.27
C THR A 633 1.86 16.33 21.06
N LEU A 634 1.41 15.55 20.06
CA LEU A 634 2.00 14.28 19.64
C LEU A 634 2.43 14.39 18.19
N ALA A 635 3.58 13.81 17.87
CA ALA A 635 3.93 13.55 16.49
C ALA A 635 3.08 12.40 15.93
N HIS A 636 2.99 12.28 14.62
CA HIS A 636 2.23 11.21 13.96
C HIS A 636 2.66 9.81 14.46
N GLY A 637 1.70 9.03 14.96
CA GLY A 637 1.96 7.70 15.53
C GLY A 637 2.80 7.68 16.80
N GLN A 638 2.93 8.79 17.52
CA GLN A 638 3.61 8.84 18.82
C GLN A 638 2.67 8.39 19.94
N ASN A 639 3.09 7.40 20.73
CA ASN A 639 2.37 7.01 21.94
C ASN A 639 2.37 8.14 22.98
N PRO A 640 1.23 8.43 23.63
CA PRO A 640 1.17 9.40 24.71
C PRO A 640 1.88 8.87 25.96
N THR A 641 2.67 9.72 26.62
CA THR A 641 3.35 9.38 27.89
C THR A 641 2.54 9.77 29.13
N GLN A 642 1.52 10.60 28.96
CA GLN A 642 0.66 11.09 30.04
C GLN A 642 -0.80 10.99 29.60
N PRO A 643 -1.74 10.66 30.50
CA PRO A 643 -3.16 10.76 30.19
C PRO A 643 -3.58 12.22 29.96
N GLY A 644 -4.57 12.43 29.08
CA GLY A 644 -5.15 13.75 28.83
C GLY A 644 -5.60 13.93 27.39
N TYR A 645 -5.84 15.19 27.02
CA TYR A 645 -6.24 15.58 25.67
C TYR A 645 -5.01 15.87 24.82
N HIS A 646 -4.82 15.09 23.76
CA HIS A 646 -3.70 15.24 22.83
C HIS A 646 -4.19 15.55 21.42
N ILE A 647 -3.48 16.46 20.76
CA ILE A 647 -3.58 16.66 19.32
C ILE A 647 -2.37 15.98 18.65
N MET A 648 -2.61 15.12 17.67
CA MET A 648 -1.59 14.45 16.85
C MET A 648 -1.36 15.22 15.55
N ASP A 649 -0.10 15.48 15.20
CA ASP A 649 0.29 16.01 13.89
C ASP A 649 -0.01 14.99 12.79
N SER A 650 -0.97 15.26 11.91
CA SER A 650 -1.41 14.30 10.89
C SER A 650 -0.43 14.21 9.72
N GLN A 651 0.22 15.33 9.36
CA GLN A 651 1.05 15.48 8.16
C GLN A 651 0.37 15.11 6.83
N THR A 652 -0.96 14.89 6.84
CA THR A 652 -1.75 14.40 5.72
C THR A 652 -3.20 14.91 5.83
N ASP A 653 -3.89 15.01 4.70
CA ASP A 653 -5.36 15.18 4.63
C ASP A 653 -6.06 13.85 4.29
N HIS A 654 -5.30 12.77 4.06
CA HIS A 654 -5.83 11.48 3.67
C HIS A 654 -6.35 10.70 4.89
N TRP A 655 -7.65 10.39 4.88
CA TRP A 655 -8.36 9.70 5.97
C TRP A 655 -7.62 8.47 6.52
N VAL A 656 -7.26 7.53 5.66
CA VAL A 656 -6.59 6.27 6.07
C VAL A 656 -5.19 6.52 6.63
N GLU A 657 -4.49 7.55 6.14
CA GLU A 657 -3.14 7.88 6.65
C GLU A 657 -3.24 8.47 8.05
N THR A 658 -4.21 9.35 8.29
CA THR A 658 -4.54 9.86 9.63
C THR A 658 -4.96 8.74 10.58
N LEU A 659 -5.82 7.82 10.12
CA LEU A 659 -6.30 6.69 10.92
C LEU A 659 -5.15 5.74 11.30
N THR A 660 -4.21 5.53 10.38
CA THR A 660 -2.99 4.75 10.62
C THR A 660 -2.09 5.43 11.67
N GLY A 661 -1.98 6.76 11.64
CA GLY A 661 -1.31 7.51 12.70
C GLY A 661 -1.98 7.34 14.05
N LEU A 662 -3.31 7.48 14.11
CA LEU A 662 -4.09 7.31 15.34
C LEU A 662 -3.93 5.91 15.91
N GLY A 663 -4.09 4.86 15.11
CA GLY A 663 -3.85 3.48 15.57
C GLY A 663 -2.43 3.28 16.08
N GLY A 664 -1.43 3.91 15.45
CA GLY A 664 -0.03 3.86 15.86
C GLY A 664 0.24 4.54 17.21
N THR A 665 -0.68 5.37 17.73
CA THR A 665 -0.56 5.96 19.08
C THR A 665 -1.01 5.02 20.21
N GLY A 666 -1.53 3.84 19.89
CA GLY A 666 -1.96 2.83 20.86
C GLY A 666 -3.43 2.89 21.29
N VAL A 667 -4.26 3.70 20.62
CA VAL A 667 -5.69 3.84 20.96
C VAL A 667 -6.44 2.49 20.92
N HIS A 668 -7.25 2.24 21.94
CA HIS A 668 -8.03 1.01 22.04
C HIS A 668 -9.23 0.97 21.09
N LEU A 669 -9.75 2.15 20.71
CA LEU A 669 -10.87 2.33 19.79
C LEU A 669 -10.84 3.74 19.20
N ILE A 670 -11.46 3.90 18.03
CA ILE A 670 -11.61 5.19 17.35
C ILE A 670 -13.09 5.53 17.23
N VAL A 671 -13.45 6.76 17.55
CA VAL A 671 -14.77 7.35 17.28
C VAL A 671 -14.63 8.25 16.07
N ALA A 672 -15.42 7.99 15.03
CA ALA A 672 -15.38 8.69 13.76
C ALA A 672 -16.73 9.34 13.46
N TYR A 673 -16.75 10.65 13.29
CA TYR A 673 -17.88 11.36 12.71
C TYR A 673 -17.68 11.49 11.19
N SER A 674 -18.73 11.21 10.40
CA SER A 674 -18.73 11.47 8.97
C SER A 674 -19.85 12.40 8.54
N GLY A 675 -19.49 13.47 7.82
CA GLY A 675 -20.43 14.40 7.19
C GLY A 675 -20.85 14.02 5.76
N ASP A 676 -20.17 13.06 5.12
CA ASP A 676 -20.29 12.88 3.67
C ASP A 676 -20.74 11.49 3.23
N HIS A 677 -20.07 10.44 3.72
CA HIS A 677 -20.25 9.03 3.35
C HIS A 677 -19.56 8.11 4.39
N PRO A 678 -19.89 6.81 4.46
CA PRO A 678 -19.21 5.86 5.34
C PRO A 678 -17.70 5.85 5.09
N LEU A 679 -16.92 5.87 6.17
CA LEU A 679 -15.46 5.96 6.11
C LEU A 679 -14.83 4.57 6.22
N GLN A 680 -13.65 4.41 5.62
CA GLN A 680 -12.86 3.19 5.75
C GLN A 680 -12.37 3.04 7.20
N GLY A 681 -12.58 1.87 7.79
CA GLY A 681 -12.14 1.55 9.15
C GLY A 681 -10.66 1.16 9.23
N HIS A 682 -10.18 0.97 10.46
CA HIS A 682 -8.84 0.47 10.71
C HIS A 682 -8.87 -1.06 10.90
N PRO A 683 -7.95 -1.83 10.29
CA PRO A 683 -7.97 -3.30 10.39
C PRO A 683 -7.61 -3.83 11.79
N LEU A 684 -6.75 -3.12 12.53
CA LEU A 684 -6.41 -3.45 13.92
C LEU A 684 -7.40 -2.85 14.93
N THR A 685 -7.54 -1.53 14.97
CA THR A 685 -8.34 -0.81 15.96
C THR A 685 -9.83 -0.74 15.61
N PRO A 686 -10.76 -1.11 16.52
CA PRO A 686 -12.19 -0.97 16.27
C PRO A 686 -12.60 0.50 16.09
N MET A 687 -13.47 0.76 15.12
CA MET A 687 -13.92 2.12 14.79
C MET A 687 -15.45 2.24 14.85
N LEU A 688 -15.93 3.07 15.78
CA LEU A 688 -17.32 3.45 15.96
C LEU A 688 -17.66 4.64 15.05
N GLN A 689 -18.56 4.45 14.09
CA GLN A 689 -18.97 5.49 13.14
C GLN A 689 -20.31 6.12 13.51
N THR A 690 -20.38 7.44 13.41
CA THR A 690 -21.60 8.22 13.63
C THR A 690 -21.78 9.34 12.60
N THR A 691 -23.01 9.78 12.41
CA THR A 691 -23.35 10.95 11.58
C THR A 691 -24.57 11.69 12.14
N ALA A 692 -24.69 12.97 11.84
CA ALA A 692 -25.90 13.77 12.07
C ALA A 692 -26.57 14.22 10.77
N GLU A 693 -25.99 13.87 9.62
CA GLU A 693 -26.40 14.42 8.33
C GLU A 693 -27.55 13.59 7.73
N GLU A 694 -28.69 14.23 7.50
CA GLU A 694 -29.89 13.57 6.97
C GLU A 694 -29.63 12.93 5.60
N ARG A 695 -28.92 13.63 4.71
CA ARG A 695 -28.51 13.12 3.39
C ARG A 695 -27.69 11.84 3.52
N VAL A 696 -26.76 11.80 4.48
CA VAL A 696 -25.89 10.64 4.70
C VAL A 696 -26.70 9.49 5.29
N THR A 697 -27.55 9.78 6.27
CA THR A 697 -28.42 8.78 6.91
C THR A 697 -29.36 8.10 5.91
N ASN A 698 -29.97 8.88 5.02
CA ASN A 698 -30.91 8.35 4.02
C ASN A 698 -30.24 7.41 3.01
N SER A 699 -28.98 7.68 2.64
CA SER A 699 -28.25 6.86 1.68
C SER A 699 -27.47 5.71 2.33
N TYR A 700 -26.95 5.91 3.54
CA TYR A 700 -25.90 5.07 4.12
C TYR A 700 -26.16 4.64 5.58
N GLY A 701 -27.35 4.90 6.14
CA GLY A 701 -27.63 4.68 7.56
C GLY A 701 -27.32 3.26 8.07
N ASP A 702 -27.40 2.25 7.19
CA ASP A 702 -27.06 0.87 7.53
C ASP A 702 -25.57 0.68 7.88
N ASP A 703 -24.68 1.55 7.40
CA ASP A 703 -23.23 1.47 7.63
C ASP A 703 -22.76 2.21 8.89
N PHE A 704 -23.62 3.02 9.52
CA PHE A 704 -23.30 3.77 10.74
C PHE A 704 -23.72 3.02 12.01
N ASP A 705 -22.89 3.08 13.05
CA ASP A 705 -23.20 2.46 14.34
C ASP A 705 -24.23 3.27 15.14
N LEU A 706 -24.18 4.60 15.02
CA LEU A 706 -25.09 5.53 15.67
C LEU A 706 -25.48 6.67 14.71
N ILE A 707 -26.72 7.15 14.83
CA ILE A 707 -27.20 8.36 14.15
C ILE A 707 -27.56 9.37 15.22
N PHE A 708 -26.99 10.57 15.13
CA PHE A 708 -27.25 11.63 16.08
C PHE A 708 -28.66 12.19 15.91
N ASN A 709 -29.30 12.47 17.04
CA ASN A 709 -30.54 13.24 17.10
C ASN A 709 -30.23 14.71 17.45
N THR A 710 -31.27 15.50 17.71
CA THR A 710 -31.14 16.94 17.98
C THR A 710 -30.68 17.29 19.40
N GLU A 711 -30.41 16.31 20.27
CA GLU A 711 -30.03 16.50 21.68
C GLU A 711 -28.55 16.14 21.92
N PRO A 712 -27.64 17.14 21.98
CA PRO A 712 -26.20 16.87 22.06
C PRO A 712 -25.76 15.99 23.23
N LYS A 713 -26.36 16.20 24.42
CA LYS A 713 -26.08 15.38 25.60
C LYS A 713 -26.51 13.93 25.40
N HIS A 714 -27.68 13.71 24.81
CA HIS A 714 -28.16 12.36 24.50
C HIS A 714 -27.20 11.62 23.56
N ASN A 715 -26.73 12.30 22.52
CA ASN A 715 -25.76 11.77 21.57
C ASN A 715 -24.44 11.41 22.25
N ALA A 716 -23.90 12.30 23.09
CA ALA A 716 -22.69 12.06 23.86
C ALA A 716 -22.82 10.85 24.80
N ASP A 717 -23.94 10.75 25.52
CA ASP A 717 -24.22 9.60 26.41
C ASP A 717 -24.37 8.29 25.62
N ALA A 718 -24.96 8.35 24.42
CA ALA A 718 -25.08 7.19 23.53
C ALA A 718 -23.71 6.71 23.03
N LEU A 719 -22.84 7.63 22.61
CA LEU A 719 -21.46 7.33 22.24
C LEU A 719 -20.71 6.69 23.41
N LEU A 720 -20.80 7.28 24.61
CA LEU A 720 -20.11 6.75 25.79
C LEU A 720 -20.56 5.33 26.13
N ARG A 721 -21.87 5.05 26.11
CA ARG A 721 -22.37 3.67 26.28
C ARG A 721 -21.82 2.72 25.23
N GLN A 722 -21.74 3.15 23.97
CA GLN A 722 -21.25 2.33 22.89
C GLN A 722 -19.74 2.07 22.99
N ILE A 723 -18.96 3.08 23.40
CA ILE A 723 -17.53 2.97 23.72
C ILE A 723 -17.31 1.91 24.81
N ILE A 724 -18.09 1.96 25.90
CA ILE A 724 -18.02 0.98 26.99
C ILE A 724 -18.36 -0.43 26.49
N SER A 725 -19.38 -0.56 25.64
CA SER A 725 -19.79 -1.83 25.06
C SER A 725 -18.71 -2.44 24.16
N ILE A 726 -18.06 -1.62 23.32
CA ILE A 726 -16.91 -2.02 22.50
C ILE A 726 -15.73 -2.44 23.38
N ALA A 727 -15.36 -1.61 24.36
CA ALA A 727 -14.25 -1.89 25.28
C ALA A 727 -14.47 -3.17 26.10
N SER A 728 -15.74 -3.48 26.40
CA SER A 728 -16.16 -4.71 27.10
C SER A 728 -16.35 -5.91 26.17
N ARG A 729 -16.11 -5.75 24.86
CA ARG A 729 -16.32 -6.78 23.81
C ARG A 729 -17.77 -7.26 23.70
N GLN A 730 -18.73 -6.40 24.05
CA GLN A 730 -20.18 -6.65 23.97
C GLN A 730 -20.79 -6.13 22.66
N TYR A 731 -20.07 -5.29 21.93
CA TYR A 731 -20.46 -4.80 20.62
C TYR A 731 -19.27 -4.81 19.66
N THR A 732 -19.51 -5.24 18.42
CA THR A 732 -18.55 -5.15 17.32
C THR A 732 -19.02 -4.04 16.38
N PRO A 733 -18.22 -3.00 16.12
CA PRO A 733 -18.59 -1.96 15.17
C PRO A 733 -18.88 -2.53 13.78
N LYS A 734 -19.70 -1.82 12.99
CA LYS A 734 -20.13 -2.31 11.68
C LYS A 734 -19.00 -2.39 10.63
N THR A 735 -17.98 -1.55 10.74
CA THR A 735 -16.93 -1.41 9.71
C THR A 735 -16.05 -2.67 9.51
N PRO A 736 -15.51 -3.31 10.58
CA PRO A 736 -14.68 -4.50 10.38
C PRO A 736 -15.44 -5.71 9.76
N PRO A 737 -16.66 -6.06 10.18
CA PRO A 737 -17.44 -7.15 9.57
C PRO A 737 -17.78 -6.96 8.08
N THR A 738 -17.97 -5.72 7.62
CA THR A 738 -18.18 -5.46 6.18
C THR A 738 -16.88 -5.59 5.38
N GLY A 739 -15.74 -5.61 6.05
CA GLY A 739 -14.42 -5.64 5.43
C GLY A 739 -14.00 -4.30 4.84
N ASN A 740 -14.74 -3.20 5.08
CA ASN A 740 -14.42 -1.84 4.62
C ASN A 740 -13.31 -1.20 5.46
N THR A 741 -12.12 -1.81 5.50
CA THR A 741 -10.97 -1.36 6.29
C THR A 741 -9.73 -1.20 5.42
N ASP A 742 -8.88 -0.24 5.74
CA ASP A 742 -7.61 -0.05 5.01
C ASP A 742 -6.48 0.45 5.93
N PHE A 743 -5.25 0.35 5.44
CA PHE A 743 -4.04 0.72 6.19
C PHE A 743 -3.01 1.34 5.26
N GLN A 744 -2.51 2.53 5.61
CA GLN A 744 -1.55 3.26 4.80
C GLN A 744 -0.78 4.23 5.67
N PHE A 745 0.55 4.16 5.67
CA PHE A 745 1.36 5.18 6.32
C PHE A 745 1.25 6.51 5.60
N THR A 746 1.34 7.58 6.38
CA THR A 746 1.52 8.92 5.82
C THR A 746 2.80 8.99 5.00
N ARG A 747 2.74 9.74 3.90
CA ARG A 747 3.88 10.01 3.01
C ARG A 747 4.90 10.95 3.63
N GLY A 748 4.52 11.58 4.74
CA GLY A 748 5.26 12.66 5.36
C GLY A 748 5.34 13.90 4.47
N LEU A 749 5.99 14.94 4.98
CA LEU A 749 6.15 16.21 4.26
C LEU A 749 7.30 16.19 3.25
N LEU A 750 8.31 15.33 3.46
CA LEU A 750 9.53 15.27 2.67
C LEU A 750 9.76 13.92 1.97
N GLY A 751 8.81 12.98 2.04
CA GLY A 751 8.95 11.70 1.34
C GLY A 751 9.03 11.87 -0.17
N VAL A 752 9.76 10.98 -0.84
CA VAL A 752 9.87 10.87 -2.30
C VAL A 752 10.23 9.43 -2.67
N SER A 753 9.69 8.94 -3.79
CA SER A 753 10.04 7.64 -4.35
C SER A 753 11.43 7.70 -4.97
N MET A 754 12.28 6.70 -4.74
CA MET A 754 13.64 6.54 -5.28
C MET A 754 14.00 5.05 -5.42
#